data_AF-Q4CR63-F1
#
_entry.id   AF-Q4CR63-F1
#
_cell.length_a   1.000
_cell.length_b   1.000
_cell.length_c   1.000
_cell.angle_alpha   90.00
_cell.angle_beta   90.00
_cell.angle_gamma   90.00
#
_symmetry.space_group_name_H-M   'P 1'
#
loop_
_entity.id
_entity.type
_entity.pdbx_description
1 polymer ?
#
loop_
_entity_poly.entity_id
_entity_poly.type
_entity_poly.pdbx_seq_one_letter_code
_entity_poly.pdbx_strand_id
1 'polypeptide(L)'
;KCGRRGGHASCRGGATPAEPQDAEKKGAGEAALTYTVQFVDGTKRRVDAFPSDTVAVMISRVALRAGIVQWRMFYLAELVDEGTVLGSVHRYLSRSAALEDEGVTPQTVLLFEFKHYKRPLHWDDAVAQELFFRQLQQHIVREYYPVSEAVAVQLASYELQAVFGDFTAQKSLLYFDRVGLEAYLPISVSAHEYDYWQQRLATNHRRRAGLTATQARCGYIDVVSTTPWWGMTFFDVRDRDNCPFIAGVAEDGFYVFSASKQECLDAIPFPDLVGWERCPAGVVIRRRGTHKMTLYATSQLQAKELVDLLSEYYMLLPQRVRDGMRIDVGDVETVSAGLVSPTVFEFPVVSRPHPAPYGSRVECMKAAYMSYCAEVDELGQQHVPAAALLRAMDRAVDDGTALDALDLAMADPPVDDRHFAVLAEILTFTLREYEPPEKHEGWKENIAVTAVLLAQPSVERQLLTASSVPTIAKVIALFPALQTLDLSYIPLDTASEQLGGALARGAKQLRRLVLRGCRIGARALHSILVIFGSQKPNALEHLDLEDNFLTHAAIHPLCEVLMDGRAALKELDLAFNRLEPSGIDAIAKALRASPQLQSLDLSGNPGVEPPSMRAPLLVTKGSGIARLSLRSCKLHFALFGAMNAELMSNGDIVELNLSANPIGDGVDTRAAMTAFVFLGDPRSACRLEVLCMEDCGLMEGSLGDALGGAMASNRTVQQLFLRSNGLARKTGFLPPLLTEAVGTHSVLCVLDLSDNGISHAGCMRLFAALVRSNSMCKLYLDGNHLGAAEEPASYAELVVFLENSVSLSVLSLCNTEMHDAALEKVGEGLSRNTALHTFVASGNAFTASGIAAFARLIQQNVTLKNLDLSTEALYHDEAVYADTHRLLSGVGRLDSVQL
;
A
#
# COMPACT_ATOMS: atom_id res chain seq x y z
N LYS A 1 7.70 10.91 -50.61
CA LYS A 1 7.10 10.08 -51.68
C LYS A 1 7.02 8.64 -51.20
N CYS A 2 5.88 8.20 -50.68
CA CYS A 2 5.45 6.79 -50.61
C CYS A 2 3.96 6.80 -50.27
N GLY A 3 3.12 6.54 -51.26
CA GLY A 3 1.69 6.41 -51.07
C GLY A 3 1.32 5.03 -50.53
N ARG A 4 0.34 4.99 -49.63
CA ARG A 4 -0.51 3.82 -49.45
C ARG A 4 -1.96 4.27 -49.58
N ARG A 5 -2.53 3.96 -50.76
CA ARG A 5 -3.96 3.97 -51.03
C ARG A 5 -4.60 2.88 -50.17
N GLY A 6 -5.15 3.26 -49.02
CA GLY A 6 -6.15 2.44 -48.33
C GLY A 6 -7.51 2.82 -48.88
N GLY A 7 -7.96 2.15 -49.95
CA GLY A 7 -9.34 2.27 -50.39
C GLY A 7 -10.26 1.80 -49.27
N HIS A 8 -11.10 2.71 -48.77
CA HIS A 8 -12.29 2.34 -48.00
C HIS A 8 -13.16 1.45 -48.88
N ALA A 9 -12.97 0.14 -48.77
CA ALA A 9 -14.01 -0.80 -49.11
C ALA A 9 -15.15 -0.52 -48.12
N SER A 10 -16.16 0.22 -48.58
CA SER A 10 -17.45 0.21 -47.92
C SER A 10 -17.88 -1.24 -47.84
N CYS A 11 -17.87 -1.82 -46.64
CA CYS A 11 -18.51 -3.10 -46.37
C CYS A 11 -20.00 -2.92 -46.63
N ARG A 12 -20.42 -3.11 -47.88
CA ARG A 12 -21.81 -3.39 -48.23
C ARG A 12 -22.20 -4.60 -47.41
N GLY A 13 -23.27 -4.47 -46.63
CA GLY A 13 -23.77 -5.52 -45.74
C GLY A 13 -23.84 -6.86 -46.47
N GLY A 14 -23.07 -7.83 -46.00
CA GLY A 14 -23.23 -9.21 -46.42
C GLY A 14 -24.62 -9.64 -46.01
N ALA A 15 -25.47 -9.96 -46.98
CA ALA A 15 -26.73 -10.64 -46.73
C ALA A 15 -26.41 -11.97 -46.03
N THR A 16 -27.05 -12.23 -44.90
CA THR A 16 -27.11 -13.56 -44.31
C THR A 16 -27.61 -14.54 -45.39
N PRO A 17 -27.00 -15.73 -45.55
CA PRO A 17 -27.49 -16.71 -46.51
C PRO A 17 -28.97 -16.98 -46.22
N ALA A 18 -29.82 -16.71 -47.21
CA ALA A 18 -31.27 -16.91 -47.08
C ALA A 18 -31.53 -18.39 -46.80
N GLU A 19 -32.18 -18.71 -45.69
CA GLU A 19 -32.64 -20.07 -45.43
C GLU A 19 -33.66 -20.45 -46.53
N PRO A 20 -33.76 -21.73 -46.94
CA PRO A 20 -34.74 -22.14 -47.96
C PRO A 20 -36.17 -21.68 -47.64
N GLN A 21 -36.50 -21.59 -46.35
CA GLN A 21 -37.79 -21.12 -45.83
C GLN A 21 -38.06 -19.63 -46.12
N ASP A 22 -37.02 -18.79 -46.24
CA ASP A 22 -37.18 -17.35 -46.51
C ASP A 22 -37.80 -17.09 -47.89
N ALA A 23 -37.52 -17.97 -48.85
CA ALA A 23 -38.09 -17.88 -50.20
C ALA A 23 -39.58 -18.25 -50.21
N GLU A 24 -39.97 -19.26 -49.43
CA GLU A 24 -41.36 -19.70 -49.28
C GLU A 24 -42.21 -18.60 -48.62
N LYS A 25 -41.70 -17.99 -47.54
CA LYS A 25 -42.39 -16.89 -46.83
C LYS A 25 -42.59 -15.66 -47.71
N LYS A 26 -41.56 -15.26 -48.46
CA LYS A 26 -41.68 -14.19 -49.46
C LYS A 26 -42.67 -14.55 -50.56
N GLY A 27 -42.70 -15.81 -50.99
CA GLY A 27 -43.68 -16.33 -51.95
C GLY A 27 -45.11 -16.29 -51.44
N ALA A 28 -45.31 -16.48 -50.13
CA ALA A 28 -46.60 -16.36 -49.44
C ALA A 28 -47.06 -14.91 -49.21
N GLY A 29 -46.27 -13.91 -49.60
CA GLY A 29 -46.58 -12.49 -49.44
C GLY A 29 -46.18 -11.90 -48.08
N GLU A 30 -45.47 -12.67 -47.25
CA GLU A 30 -44.97 -12.17 -45.97
C GLU A 30 -43.74 -11.28 -46.16
N ALA A 31 -43.74 -10.12 -45.51
CA ALA A 31 -42.64 -9.17 -45.55
C ALA A 31 -41.68 -9.41 -44.38
N ALA A 32 -40.37 -9.48 -44.68
CA ALA A 32 -39.35 -9.45 -43.63
C ALA A 32 -39.35 -8.05 -42.96
N LEU A 33 -39.44 -8.03 -41.64
CA LEU A 33 -39.38 -6.83 -40.82
C LEU A 33 -38.02 -6.76 -40.11
N THR A 34 -37.55 -5.53 -39.86
CA THR A 34 -36.28 -5.30 -39.17
C THR A 34 -36.52 -5.05 -37.68
N TYR A 35 -36.12 -5.99 -36.83
CA TYR A 35 -36.21 -5.89 -35.37
C TYR A 35 -34.91 -5.33 -34.79
N THR A 36 -35.00 -4.62 -33.65
CA THR A 36 -33.85 -4.11 -32.93
C THR A 36 -33.61 -4.96 -31.68
N VAL A 37 -32.43 -5.55 -31.60
CA VAL A 37 -32.03 -6.42 -30.50
C VAL A 37 -30.86 -5.79 -29.76
N GLN A 38 -31.02 -5.63 -28.45
CA GLN A 38 -30.01 -5.10 -27.55
C GLN A 38 -29.26 -6.26 -26.89
N PHE A 39 -27.93 -6.24 -27.01
CA PHE A 39 -27.04 -7.20 -26.37
C PHE A 39 -26.71 -6.76 -24.95
N VAL A 40 -26.24 -7.70 -24.14
CA VAL A 40 -25.75 -7.44 -22.78
C VAL A 40 -24.60 -6.44 -22.74
N ASP A 41 -23.81 -6.27 -23.80
CA ASP A 41 -22.77 -5.23 -23.87
C ASP A 41 -23.32 -3.81 -24.16
N GLY A 42 -24.66 -3.66 -24.25
CA GLY A 42 -25.35 -2.42 -24.58
C GLY A 42 -25.44 -2.13 -26.07
N THR A 43 -24.78 -2.92 -26.93
CA THR A 43 -24.85 -2.72 -28.38
C THR A 43 -26.22 -3.10 -28.91
N LYS A 44 -26.74 -2.30 -29.84
CA LYS A 44 -28.01 -2.58 -30.53
C LYS A 44 -27.71 -3.05 -31.94
N ARG A 45 -28.28 -4.18 -32.33
CA ARG A 45 -28.15 -4.76 -33.67
C ARG A 45 -29.52 -4.88 -34.31
N ARG A 46 -29.58 -4.55 -35.59
CA ARG A 46 -30.80 -4.70 -36.40
C ARG A 46 -30.76 -6.04 -37.12
N VAL A 47 -31.81 -6.83 -36.99
CA VAL A 47 -31.92 -8.18 -37.57
C VAL A 47 -33.23 -8.29 -38.32
N ASP A 48 -33.15 -8.75 -39.56
CA ASP A 48 -34.34 -8.97 -40.39
C ASP A 48 -34.89 -10.38 -40.11
N ALA A 49 -36.20 -10.46 -39.85
CA ALA A 49 -36.93 -11.69 -39.59
C ALA A 49 -38.38 -11.57 -40.05
N PHE A 50 -39.07 -12.70 -40.19
CA PHE A 50 -40.48 -12.74 -40.56
C PHE A 50 -41.36 -12.83 -39.30
N PRO A 51 -42.51 -12.14 -39.21
CA PRO A 51 -43.47 -12.30 -38.09
C PRO A 51 -43.82 -13.76 -37.75
N SER A 52 -43.88 -14.64 -38.76
CA SER A 52 -44.10 -16.08 -38.63
C SER A 52 -42.85 -16.89 -38.24
N ASP A 53 -41.66 -16.29 -38.16
CA ASP A 53 -40.47 -16.97 -37.63
C ASP A 53 -40.72 -17.33 -36.16
N THR A 54 -40.30 -18.53 -35.75
CA THR A 54 -40.28 -18.86 -34.34
C THR A 54 -39.21 -18.05 -33.62
N VAL A 55 -39.40 -17.80 -32.32
CA VAL A 55 -38.40 -17.14 -31.49
C VAL A 55 -37.05 -17.86 -31.55
N ALA A 56 -37.02 -19.20 -31.64
CA ALA A 56 -35.78 -19.97 -31.83
C ALA A 56 -35.03 -19.63 -33.12
N VAL A 57 -35.75 -19.40 -34.23
CA VAL A 57 -35.17 -18.95 -35.50
C VAL A 57 -34.67 -17.50 -35.37
N MET A 58 -35.40 -16.64 -34.67
CA MET A 58 -34.93 -15.28 -34.41
C MET A 58 -33.62 -15.26 -33.60
N ILE A 59 -33.52 -16.09 -32.54
CA ILE A 59 -32.29 -16.26 -31.75
C ILE A 59 -31.12 -16.71 -32.65
N SER A 60 -31.33 -17.69 -33.52
CA SER A 60 -30.26 -18.18 -34.42
C SER A 60 -29.82 -17.12 -35.42
N ARG A 61 -30.74 -16.32 -35.98
CA ARG A 61 -30.43 -15.19 -36.88
C ARG A 61 -29.59 -14.12 -36.15
N VAL A 62 -29.99 -13.75 -34.93
CA VAL A 62 -29.26 -12.79 -34.09
C VAL A 62 -27.84 -13.29 -33.80
N ALA A 63 -27.72 -14.56 -33.41
CA ALA A 63 -26.45 -15.19 -33.09
C ALA A 63 -25.53 -15.33 -34.30
N LEU A 64 -26.03 -15.78 -35.45
CA LEU A 64 -25.26 -15.89 -36.68
C LEU A 64 -24.68 -14.53 -37.10
N ARG A 65 -25.50 -13.48 -37.01
CA ARG A 65 -25.05 -12.09 -37.28
C ARG A 65 -24.01 -11.61 -36.27
N ALA A 66 -24.00 -12.17 -35.06
CA ALA A 66 -23.02 -11.87 -34.02
C ALA A 66 -21.79 -12.78 -34.03
N GLY A 67 -21.74 -13.80 -34.89
CA GLY A 67 -20.64 -14.77 -34.93
C GLY A 67 -20.67 -15.76 -33.75
N ILE A 68 -21.84 -15.98 -33.15
CA ILE A 68 -22.03 -16.89 -32.02
C ILE A 68 -22.41 -18.28 -32.56
N VAL A 69 -21.60 -19.28 -32.21
CA VAL A 69 -21.78 -20.70 -32.56
C VAL A 69 -22.65 -21.40 -31.51
N GLN A 70 -22.38 -21.17 -30.21
CA GLN A 70 -23.12 -21.79 -29.10
C GLN A 70 -24.40 -21.01 -28.73
N TRP A 71 -25.20 -20.65 -29.73
CA TRP A 71 -26.36 -19.76 -29.56
C TRP A 71 -27.53 -20.35 -28.77
N ARG A 72 -27.55 -21.67 -28.56
CA ARG A 72 -28.68 -22.34 -27.90
C ARG A 72 -28.85 -21.96 -26.42
N MET A 73 -27.83 -21.39 -25.79
CA MET A 73 -27.87 -20.89 -24.41
C MET A 73 -28.49 -19.49 -24.28
N PHE A 74 -28.65 -18.77 -25.38
CA PHE A 74 -29.21 -17.43 -25.40
C PHE A 74 -30.72 -17.45 -25.54
N TYR A 75 -31.35 -16.44 -24.98
CA TYR A 75 -32.79 -16.20 -25.02
C TYR A 75 -33.07 -14.78 -25.50
N LEU A 76 -34.31 -14.57 -25.95
CA LEU A 76 -34.85 -13.24 -26.17
C LEU A 76 -35.82 -12.92 -25.04
N ALA A 77 -35.64 -11.74 -24.45
CA ALA A 77 -36.54 -11.21 -23.44
C ALA A 77 -37.05 -9.83 -23.83
N GLU A 78 -38.23 -9.48 -23.34
CA GLU A 78 -38.78 -8.13 -23.37
C GLU A 78 -38.73 -7.55 -21.95
N LEU A 79 -38.29 -6.29 -21.84
CA LEU A 79 -38.33 -5.58 -20.56
C LEU A 79 -39.74 -5.06 -20.32
N VAL A 80 -40.43 -5.60 -19.30
CA VAL A 80 -41.78 -5.18 -18.92
C VAL A 80 -41.71 -4.42 -17.60
N ASP A 81 -42.05 -3.13 -17.62
CA ASP A 81 -42.14 -2.33 -16.40
C ASP A 81 -43.51 -2.57 -15.73
N GLU A 82 -43.49 -3.27 -14.59
CA GLU A 82 -44.68 -3.54 -13.77
C GLU A 82 -44.79 -2.59 -12.57
N GLY A 83 -43.86 -1.64 -12.41
CA GLY A 83 -43.82 -0.74 -11.25
C GLY A 83 -43.55 -1.46 -9.92
N THR A 84 -42.76 -2.54 -9.94
CA THR A 84 -42.45 -3.35 -8.75
C THR A 84 -41.23 -2.81 -8.00
N VAL A 85 -40.85 -3.46 -6.89
CA VAL A 85 -39.70 -3.02 -6.05
C VAL A 85 -38.37 -3.27 -6.76
N LEU A 86 -38.25 -4.40 -7.48
CA LEU A 86 -37.12 -4.72 -8.35
C LEU A 86 -37.15 -3.94 -9.69
N GLY A 87 -38.26 -3.24 -9.99
CA GLY A 87 -38.44 -2.46 -11.20
C GLY A 87 -39.05 -3.25 -12.36
N SER A 88 -38.28 -3.45 -13.41
CA SER A 88 -38.74 -4.12 -14.63
C SER A 88 -38.47 -5.63 -14.60
N VAL A 89 -39.38 -6.41 -15.17
CA VAL A 89 -39.32 -7.87 -15.27
C VAL A 89 -38.89 -8.26 -16.67
N HIS A 90 -37.96 -9.22 -16.78
CA HIS A 90 -37.55 -9.79 -18.05
C HIS A 90 -38.55 -10.88 -18.46
N ARG A 91 -39.44 -10.57 -19.43
CA ARG A 91 -40.38 -11.54 -20.01
C ARG A 91 -39.66 -12.36 -21.06
N TYR A 92 -39.30 -13.60 -20.74
CA TYR A 92 -38.64 -14.49 -21.70
C TYR A 92 -39.64 -15.03 -22.72
N LEU A 93 -39.31 -14.89 -24.00
CA LEU A 93 -40.18 -15.31 -25.10
C LEU A 93 -40.12 -16.83 -25.31
N SER A 94 -41.26 -17.45 -25.61
CA SER A 94 -41.32 -18.89 -25.86
C SER A 94 -40.64 -19.27 -27.18
N ARG A 95 -39.63 -20.15 -27.11
CA ARG A 95 -38.81 -20.55 -28.27
C ARG A 95 -39.61 -21.17 -29.42
N SER A 96 -40.73 -21.82 -29.12
CA SER A 96 -41.59 -22.51 -30.09
C SER A 96 -42.69 -21.64 -30.69
N ALA A 97 -42.98 -20.49 -30.10
CA ALA A 97 -44.01 -19.56 -30.58
C ALA A 97 -43.47 -18.69 -31.73
N ALA A 98 -44.37 -18.26 -32.63
CA ALA A 98 -44.05 -17.26 -33.64
C ALA A 98 -43.83 -15.88 -32.99
N LEU A 99 -43.05 -15.01 -33.63
CA LEU A 99 -42.82 -13.64 -33.13
C LEU A 99 -44.15 -12.87 -32.99
N GLU A 100 -45.07 -13.04 -33.94
CA GLU A 100 -46.40 -12.41 -33.88
C GLU A 100 -47.28 -12.94 -32.74
N ASP A 101 -47.19 -14.24 -32.42
CA ASP A 101 -47.93 -14.87 -31.32
C ASP A 101 -47.43 -14.39 -29.95
N GLU A 102 -46.14 -14.06 -29.86
CA GLU A 102 -45.51 -13.44 -28.69
C GLU A 102 -45.73 -11.92 -28.63
N GLY A 103 -46.46 -11.34 -29.59
CA GLY A 103 -46.73 -9.90 -29.66
C GLY A 103 -45.50 -9.05 -29.99
N VAL A 104 -44.44 -9.67 -30.55
CA VAL A 104 -43.19 -8.98 -30.88
C VAL A 104 -43.36 -8.18 -32.16
N THR A 105 -43.16 -6.88 -32.07
CA THR A 105 -43.17 -5.99 -33.23
C THR A 105 -41.78 -5.35 -33.43
N PRO A 106 -41.52 -4.69 -34.57
CA PRO A 106 -40.29 -3.93 -34.77
C PRO A 106 -40.06 -2.78 -33.75
N GLN A 107 -41.10 -2.40 -33.00
CA GLN A 107 -41.02 -1.41 -31.92
C GLN A 107 -40.65 -2.03 -30.56
N THR A 108 -40.84 -3.35 -30.41
CA THR A 108 -40.46 -4.08 -29.19
C THR A 108 -38.95 -4.02 -29.00
N VAL A 109 -38.51 -3.66 -27.80
CA VAL A 109 -37.09 -3.69 -27.42
C VAL A 109 -36.77 -5.09 -26.92
N LEU A 110 -36.06 -5.86 -27.74
CA LEU A 110 -35.65 -7.22 -27.39
C LEU A 110 -34.26 -7.21 -26.75
N LEU A 111 -34.11 -7.93 -25.65
CA LEU A 111 -32.84 -8.21 -24.99
C LEU A 111 -32.34 -9.58 -25.43
N PHE A 112 -31.05 -9.68 -25.77
CA PHE A 112 -30.38 -10.93 -26.11
C PHE A 112 -29.34 -11.28 -25.05
N GLU A 113 -29.65 -12.29 -24.25
CA GLU A 113 -28.94 -12.56 -22.99
C GLU A 113 -29.01 -14.04 -22.58
N PHE A 114 -28.26 -14.42 -21.55
CA PHE A 114 -28.41 -15.72 -20.91
C PHE A 114 -29.56 -15.67 -19.90
N LYS A 115 -30.40 -16.71 -19.92
CA LYS A 115 -31.44 -16.96 -18.90
C LYS A 115 -30.90 -17.84 -17.76
N HIS A 116 -30.11 -18.85 -18.10
CA HIS A 116 -29.57 -19.84 -17.17
C HIS A 116 -28.11 -19.55 -16.87
N TYR A 117 -27.81 -19.21 -15.61
CA TYR A 117 -26.45 -18.93 -15.15
C TYR A 117 -25.75 -20.22 -14.70
N LYS A 118 -25.51 -21.12 -15.66
CA LYS A 118 -24.88 -22.41 -15.43
C LYS A 118 -23.60 -22.51 -16.26
N ARG A 119 -22.48 -22.89 -15.64
CA ARG A 119 -21.19 -22.98 -16.33
C ARG A 119 -21.17 -24.11 -17.36
N PRO A 120 -20.84 -23.83 -18.64
CA PRO A 120 -20.55 -24.88 -19.62
C PRO A 120 -19.27 -25.64 -19.23
N LEU A 121 -19.22 -26.94 -19.51
CA LEU A 121 -18.01 -27.77 -19.35
C LEU A 121 -16.83 -27.26 -20.20
N HIS A 122 -17.11 -26.68 -21.37
CA HIS A 122 -16.12 -26.14 -22.29
C HIS A 122 -16.67 -24.86 -22.96
N TRP A 123 -15.88 -23.78 -22.94
CA TRP A 123 -16.15 -22.57 -23.69
C TRP A 123 -15.58 -22.68 -25.11
N ASP A 124 -16.25 -23.41 -26.01
CA ASP A 124 -15.82 -23.57 -27.41
C ASP A 124 -16.06 -22.30 -28.25
N ASP A 125 -16.80 -21.34 -27.71
CA ASP A 125 -17.20 -20.10 -28.36
C ASP A 125 -16.76 -18.90 -27.51
N ALA A 126 -15.70 -18.22 -27.95
CA ALA A 126 -15.14 -17.06 -27.28
C ALA A 126 -16.11 -15.85 -27.25
N VAL A 127 -17.02 -15.73 -28.24
CA VAL A 127 -18.01 -14.64 -28.28
C VAL A 127 -19.10 -14.92 -27.24
N ALA A 128 -19.57 -16.17 -27.14
CA ALA A 128 -20.52 -16.56 -26.10
C ALA A 128 -19.92 -16.37 -24.69
N GLN A 129 -18.66 -16.74 -24.50
CA GLN A 129 -17.94 -16.53 -23.25
C GLN A 129 -17.83 -15.03 -22.89
N GLU A 130 -17.47 -14.18 -23.86
CA GLU A 130 -17.42 -12.73 -23.67
C GLU A 130 -18.77 -12.18 -23.22
N LEU A 131 -19.87 -12.56 -23.89
CA LEU A 131 -21.21 -12.06 -23.53
C LEU A 131 -21.64 -12.56 -22.14
N PHE A 132 -21.32 -13.80 -21.78
CA PHE A 132 -21.61 -14.33 -20.44
C PHE A 132 -20.85 -13.56 -19.36
N PHE A 133 -19.55 -13.32 -19.58
CA PHE A 133 -18.72 -12.48 -18.74
C PHE A 133 -19.31 -11.07 -18.60
N ARG A 134 -19.69 -10.41 -19.71
CA ARG A 134 -20.25 -9.06 -19.71
C ARG A 134 -21.57 -8.95 -18.94
N GLN A 135 -22.44 -9.95 -19.06
CA GLN A 135 -23.70 -9.97 -18.32
C GLN A 135 -23.44 -10.03 -16.81
N LEU A 136 -22.50 -10.87 -16.37
CA LEU A 136 -22.08 -10.93 -14.96
C LEU A 136 -21.41 -9.64 -14.50
N GLN A 137 -20.53 -9.05 -15.31
CA GLN A 137 -19.89 -7.78 -15.01
C GLN A 137 -20.93 -6.69 -14.76
N GLN A 138 -21.98 -6.61 -15.59
CA GLN A 138 -23.07 -5.65 -15.38
C GLN A 138 -23.86 -5.92 -14.11
N HIS A 139 -24.11 -7.19 -13.76
CA HIS A 139 -24.81 -7.52 -12.53
C HIS A 139 -24.02 -7.08 -11.29
N ILE A 140 -22.69 -7.15 -11.34
CA ILE A 140 -21.81 -6.70 -10.26
C ILE A 140 -21.77 -5.17 -10.20
N VAL A 141 -21.43 -4.52 -11.32
CA VAL A 141 -21.28 -3.06 -11.40
C VAL A 141 -22.58 -2.32 -11.07
N ARG A 142 -23.73 -2.88 -11.47
CA ARG A 142 -25.06 -2.32 -11.17
C ARG A 142 -25.65 -2.79 -9.84
N GLU A 143 -24.86 -3.50 -9.01
CA GLU A 143 -25.27 -3.96 -7.68
C GLU A 143 -26.48 -4.90 -7.66
N TYR A 144 -26.78 -5.54 -8.78
CA TYR A 144 -27.76 -6.63 -8.82
C TYR A 144 -27.26 -7.83 -8.00
N TYR A 145 -25.95 -8.10 -8.03
CA TYR A 145 -25.27 -8.99 -7.10
C TYR A 145 -24.42 -8.17 -6.13
N PRO A 146 -24.84 -7.99 -4.87
CA PRO A 146 -24.05 -7.25 -3.91
C PRO A 146 -22.79 -8.04 -3.57
N VAL A 147 -21.63 -7.43 -3.75
CA VAL A 147 -20.33 -8.04 -3.44
C VAL A 147 -19.59 -7.20 -2.42
N SER A 148 -18.78 -7.85 -1.60
CA SER A 148 -17.91 -7.12 -0.70
C SER A 148 -16.87 -6.33 -1.49
N GLU A 149 -16.34 -5.29 -0.88
CA GLU A 149 -15.33 -4.44 -1.46
C GLU A 149 -14.09 -5.24 -1.91
N ALA A 150 -13.68 -6.24 -1.10
CA ALA A 150 -12.57 -7.13 -1.42
C ALA A 150 -12.83 -7.95 -2.70
N VAL A 151 -14.05 -8.44 -2.87
CA VAL A 151 -14.46 -9.18 -4.07
C VAL A 151 -14.53 -8.24 -5.28
N ALA A 152 -15.10 -7.04 -5.12
CA ALA A 152 -15.16 -6.04 -6.18
C ALA A 152 -13.77 -5.67 -6.71
N VAL A 153 -12.80 -5.46 -5.83
CA VAL A 153 -11.39 -5.17 -6.20
C VAL A 153 -10.75 -6.33 -6.94
N GLN A 154 -10.99 -7.57 -6.50
CA GLN A 154 -10.51 -8.75 -7.21
C GLN A 154 -11.09 -8.86 -8.62
N LEU A 155 -12.39 -8.66 -8.77
CA LEU A 155 -13.11 -8.66 -10.05
C LEU A 155 -12.59 -7.55 -10.97
N ALA A 156 -12.44 -6.33 -10.47
CA ALA A 156 -11.84 -5.22 -11.21
C ALA A 156 -10.42 -5.53 -11.69
N SER A 157 -9.60 -6.21 -10.86
CA SER A 157 -8.24 -6.60 -11.25
C SER A 157 -8.20 -7.56 -12.44
N TYR A 158 -9.18 -8.45 -12.56
CA TYR A 158 -9.33 -9.35 -13.71
C TYR A 158 -9.77 -8.59 -14.96
N GLU A 159 -10.70 -7.63 -14.85
CA GLU A 159 -11.08 -6.80 -15.99
C GLU A 159 -9.91 -5.94 -16.48
N LEU A 160 -9.14 -5.35 -15.57
CA LEU A 160 -7.94 -4.59 -15.93
C LEU A 160 -6.92 -5.46 -16.68
N GLN A 161 -6.68 -6.70 -16.22
CA GLN A 161 -5.82 -7.63 -16.92
C GLN A 161 -6.39 -8.04 -18.29
N ALA A 162 -7.71 -8.21 -18.41
CA ALA A 162 -8.35 -8.57 -19.67
C ALA A 162 -8.26 -7.43 -20.72
N VAL A 163 -8.37 -6.17 -20.27
CA VAL A 163 -8.37 -4.98 -21.13
C VAL A 163 -6.96 -4.51 -21.46
N PHE A 164 -6.08 -4.42 -20.46
CA PHE A 164 -4.77 -3.80 -20.59
C PHE A 164 -3.63 -4.83 -20.70
N GLY A 165 -3.86 -6.10 -20.37
CA GLY A 165 -2.78 -7.08 -20.15
C GLY A 165 -1.87 -6.65 -19.01
N ASP A 166 -0.69 -7.28 -18.90
CA ASP A 166 0.21 -7.12 -17.76
C ASP A 166 0.45 -5.66 -17.36
N PHE A 167 0.42 -5.43 -16.05
CA PHE A 167 0.61 -4.12 -15.41
C PHE A 167 1.86 -3.40 -15.92
N THR A 168 1.70 -2.12 -16.25
CA THR A 168 2.79 -1.14 -16.34
C THR A 168 2.33 0.17 -15.71
N ALA A 169 3.27 0.98 -15.20
CA ALA A 169 2.94 2.28 -14.62
C ALA A 169 2.21 3.20 -15.63
N GLN A 170 2.57 3.11 -16.92
CA GLN A 170 1.87 3.84 -17.99
C GLN A 170 0.41 3.39 -18.14
N LYS A 171 0.15 2.07 -18.13
CA LYS A 171 -1.21 1.54 -18.27
C LYS A 171 -2.10 1.91 -17.08
N SER A 172 -1.55 2.00 -15.87
CA SER A 172 -2.34 2.41 -14.69
C SER A 172 -2.85 3.85 -14.74
N LEU A 173 -2.20 4.72 -15.51
CA LEU A 173 -2.71 6.08 -15.75
C LEU A 173 -3.95 6.06 -16.65
N LEU A 174 -4.09 5.04 -17.51
CA LEU A 174 -5.17 4.93 -18.49
C LEU A 174 -6.44 4.24 -17.97
N TYR A 175 -6.45 3.74 -16.72
CA TYR A 175 -7.56 2.92 -16.22
C TYR A 175 -8.91 3.64 -16.34
N PHE A 176 -8.93 4.96 -16.20
CA PHE A 176 -10.17 5.71 -16.01
C PHE A 176 -10.40 6.82 -17.04
N ASP A 177 -9.45 7.06 -17.96
CA ASP A 177 -9.47 8.14 -18.95
C ASP A 177 -10.71 8.15 -19.87
N ARG A 178 -11.40 7.00 -20.00
CA ARG A 178 -12.51 6.83 -20.96
C ARG A 178 -13.84 6.42 -20.36
N VAL A 179 -13.84 5.68 -19.25
CA VAL A 179 -15.04 4.95 -18.78
C VAL A 179 -15.39 5.21 -17.31
N GLY A 180 -14.53 5.94 -16.58
CA GLY A 180 -14.72 6.16 -15.15
C GLY A 180 -14.45 4.91 -14.28
N LEU A 181 -14.44 5.11 -12.96
CA LEU A 181 -14.23 4.04 -11.97
C LEU A 181 -15.46 3.13 -11.88
N GLU A 182 -16.64 3.69 -12.14
CA GLU A 182 -17.94 3.03 -12.18
C GLU A 182 -18.03 1.92 -13.25
N ALA A 183 -17.12 1.86 -14.22
CA ALA A 183 -17.06 0.74 -15.17
C ALA A 183 -16.43 -0.53 -14.55
N TYR A 184 -15.66 -0.38 -13.47
CA TYR A 184 -14.88 -1.44 -12.84
C TYR A 184 -15.41 -1.82 -11.46
N LEU A 185 -15.88 -0.85 -10.69
CA LEU A 185 -16.35 -1.03 -9.31
C LEU A 185 -17.80 -0.59 -9.16
N PRO A 186 -18.59 -1.27 -8.30
CA PRO A 186 -19.91 -0.81 -7.89
C PRO A 186 -19.87 0.59 -7.26
N ILE A 187 -20.97 1.35 -7.34
CA ILE A 187 -21.01 2.72 -6.83
C ILE A 187 -20.91 2.79 -5.30
N SER A 188 -21.44 1.80 -4.59
CA SER A 188 -21.30 1.62 -3.15
C SER A 188 -19.86 1.37 -2.72
N VAL A 189 -19.02 0.83 -3.62
CA VAL A 189 -17.60 0.60 -3.39
C VAL A 189 -16.78 1.81 -3.81
N SER A 190 -17.10 2.48 -4.92
CA SER A 190 -16.29 3.55 -5.50
C SER A 190 -16.35 4.91 -4.80
N ALA A 191 -16.92 4.99 -3.59
CA ALA A 191 -17.18 6.22 -2.82
C ALA A 191 -15.93 6.92 -2.22
N HIS A 192 -14.75 6.77 -2.84
CA HIS A 192 -13.50 7.35 -2.36
C HIS A 192 -12.77 8.10 -3.48
N GLU A 193 -11.78 8.91 -3.11
CA GLU A 193 -10.92 9.64 -4.05
C GLU A 193 -10.27 8.74 -5.10
N TYR A 194 -10.10 9.32 -6.29
CA TYR A 194 -9.54 8.68 -7.47
C TYR A 194 -8.15 8.06 -7.21
N ASP A 195 -7.24 8.80 -6.58
CA ASP A 195 -5.86 8.39 -6.36
C ASP A 195 -5.76 7.12 -5.51
N TYR A 196 -6.64 6.99 -4.52
CA TYR A 196 -6.75 5.80 -3.68
C TYR A 196 -7.06 4.55 -4.50
N TRP A 197 -8.11 4.61 -5.33
CA TRP A 197 -8.53 3.48 -6.16
C TRP A 197 -7.50 3.13 -7.22
N GLN A 198 -6.87 4.14 -7.83
CA GLN A 198 -5.81 3.91 -8.79
C GLN A 198 -4.67 3.08 -8.20
N GLN A 199 -4.23 3.40 -6.97
CA GLN A 199 -3.15 2.68 -6.29
C GLN A 199 -3.56 1.25 -5.89
N ARG A 200 -4.75 1.06 -5.32
CA ARG A 200 -5.19 -0.27 -4.89
C ARG A 200 -5.48 -1.22 -6.05
N LEU A 201 -6.13 -0.72 -7.11
CA LEU A 201 -6.35 -1.50 -8.33
C LEU A 201 -5.03 -1.81 -9.04
N ALA A 202 -4.08 -0.88 -9.09
CA ALA A 202 -2.75 -1.15 -9.62
C ALA A 202 -2.04 -2.28 -8.85
N THR A 203 -2.14 -2.28 -7.52
CA THR A 203 -1.56 -3.32 -6.66
C THR A 203 -2.16 -4.70 -6.95
N ASN A 204 -3.48 -4.79 -7.05
CA ASN A 204 -4.15 -6.05 -7.36
C ASN A 204 -3.96 -6.48 -8.83
N HIS A 205 -3.89 -5.55 -9.78
CA HIS A 205 -3.62 -5.86 -11.19
C HIS A 205 -2.25 -6.52 -11.37
N ARG A 206 -1.21 -6.09 -10.64
CA ARG A 206 0.11 -6.74 -10.66
C ARG A 206 0.05 -8.24 -10.34
N ARG A 207 -0.89 -8.68 -9.50
CA ARG A 207 -1.08 -10.09 -9.12
C ARG A 207 -1.65 -10.95 -10.25
N ARG A 208 -2.13 -10.33 -11.33
CA ARG A 208 -2.74 -10.98 -12.49
C ARG A 208 -1.78 -11.11 -13.68
N ALA A 209 -0.51 -10.71 -13.50
CA ALA A 209 0.50 -10.78 -14.55
C ALA A 209 0.65 -12.20 -15.13
N GLY A 210 0.80 -12.29 -16.44
CA GLY A 210 0.93 -13.54 -17.19
C GLY A 210 -0.39 -14.17 -17.62
N LEU A 211 -1.55 -13.66 -17.16
CA LEU A 211 -2.84 -14.14 -17.63
C LEU A 211 -3.20 -13.54 -18.99
N THR A 212 -3.61 -14.38 -19.92
CA THR A 212 -4.26 -13.93 -21.16
C THR A 212 -5.63 -13.32 -20.88
N ALA A 213 -6.16 -12.52 -21.82
CA ALA A 213 -7.48 -11.93 -21.65
C ALA A 213 -8.60 -12.98 -21.48
N THR A 214 -8.49 -14.15 -22.10
CA THR A 214 -9.44 -15.25 -21.91
C THR A 214 -9.34 -15.84 -20.50
N GLN A 215 -8.12 -16.09 -20.02
CA GLN A 215 -7.89 -16.60 -18.65
C GLN A 215 -8.33 -15.59 -17.58
N ALA A 216 -8.13 -14.29 -17.83
CA ALA A 216 -8.58 -13.25 -16.92
C ALA A 216 -10.11 -13.22 -16.80
N ARG A 217 -10.84 -13.38 -17.91
CA ARG A 217 -12.31 -13.52 -17.89
C ARG A 217 -12.78 -14.78 -17.20
N CYS A 218 -12.10 -15.91 -17.41
CA CYS A 218 -12.38 -17.13 -16.64
C CYS A 218 -12.21 -16.87 -15.14
N GLY A 219 -11.09 -16.24 -14.74
CA GLY A 219 -10.84 -15.90 -13.35
C GLY A 219 -11.88 -14.96 -12.75
N TYR A 220 -12.41 -14.01 -13.54
CA TYR A 220 -13.55 -13.19 -13.12
C TYR A 220 -14.78 -14.06 -12.83
N ILE A 221 -15.17 -14.91 -13.78
CA ILE A 221 -16.32 -15.83 -13.62
C ILE A 221 -16.11 -16.75 -12.41
N ASP A 222 -14.90 -17.25 -12.21
CA ASP A 222 -14.54 -18.10 -11.08
C ASP A 222 -14.75 -17.38 -9.75
N VAL A 223 -14.33 -16.12 -9.64
CA VAL A 223 -14.57 -15.31 -8.43
C VAL A 223 -16.06 -15.03 -8.24
N VAL A 224 -16.81 -14.64 -9.29
CA VAL A 224 -18.26 -14.40 -9.12
C VAL A 224 -18.97 -15.70 -8.69
N SER A 225 -18.52 -16.85 -9.18
CA SER A 225 -19.11 -18.15 -8.84
C SER A 225 -18.94 -18.58 -7.38
N THR A 226 -18.03 -17.95 -6.63
CA THR A 226 -17.89 -18.16 -5.19
C THR A 226 -18.79 -17.22 -4.39
N THR A 227 -19.47 -16.26 -5.02
CA THR A 227 -20.36 -15.34 -4.32
C THR A 227 -21.69 -16.01 -3.99
N PRO A 228 -22.35 -15.61 -2.88
CA PRO A 228 -23.67 -16.15 -2.54
C PRO A 228 -24.74 -15.89 -3.60
N TRP A 229 -24.59 -14.82 -4.38
CA TRP A 229 -25.61 -14.35 -5.32
C TRP A 229 -25.49 -14.95 -6.72
N TRP A 230 -24.41 -15.70 -6.97
CA TRP A 230 -24.14 -16.31 -8.27
C TRP A 230 -25.36 -17.00 -8.88
N GLY A 231 -25.74 -16.53 -10.06
CA GLY A 231 -26.79 -17.12 -10.89
C GLY A 231 -28.21 -17.00 -10.35
N MET A 232 -28.43 -16.17 -9.32
CA MET A 232 -29.74 -15.96 -8.74
C MET A 232 -30.57 -14.98 -9.59
N THR A 233 -31.80 -15.38 -9.91
CA THR A 233 -32.81 -14.45 -10.42
C THR A 233 -33.79 -14.11 -9.31
N PHE A 234 -34.03 -12.82 -9.10
CA PHE A 234 -34.87 -12.32 -8.02
C PHE A 234 -36.27 -11.96 -8.51
N PHE A 235 -37.27 -12.22 -7.66
CA PHE A 235 -38.68 -11.93 -7.93
C PHE A 235 -39.34 -11.26 -6.72
N ASP A 236 -40.19 -10.27 -6.96
CA ASP A 236 -40.95 -9.60 -5.92
C ASP A 236 -42.14 -10.45 -5.51
N VAL A 237 -42.12 -10.91 -4.26
CA VAL A 237 -43.17 -11.74 -3.68
C VAL A 237 -43.64 -11.15 -2.37
N ARG A 238 -44.83 -11.57 -1.94
CA ARG A 238 -45.44 -11.15 -0.68
C ARG A 238 -45.92 -12.36 0.10
N ASP A 239 -46.04 -12.21 1.40
CA ASP A 239 -46.72 -13.18 2.23
C ASP A 239 -48.25 -12.94 2.25
N ARG A 240 -48.95 -13.72 3.10
CA ARG A 240 -50.39 -13.62 3.30
C ARG A 240 -50.84 -12.29 3.90
N ASP A 241 -49.97 -11.65 4.67
CA ASP A 241 -50.22 -10.36 5.34
C ASP A 241 -49.77 -9.17 4.46
N ASN A 242 -49.45 -9.43 3.19
CA ASN A 242 -49.00 -8.47 2.19
C ASN A 242 -47.63 -7.84 2.47
N CYS A 243 -46.82 -8.47 3.34
CA CYS A 243 -45.45 -8.04 3.62
C CYS A 243 -44.53 -8.43 2.44
N PRO A 244 -43.67 -7.52 1.94
CA PRO A 244 -42.79 -7.79 0.81
C PRO A 244 -41.57 -8.63 1.19
N PHE A 245 -41.22 -9.58 0.32
CA PHE A 245 -40.04 -10.43 0.36
C PHE A 245 -39.46 -10.58 -1.04
N ILE A 246 -38.24 -11.09 -1.13
CA ILE A 246 -37.61 -11.38 -2.42
C ILE A 246 -37.44 -12.90 -2.54
N ALA A 247 -37.97 -13.47 -3.60
CA ALA A 247 -37.74 -14.88 -3.96
C ALA A 247 -36.52 -14.96 -4.89
N GLY A 248 -35.57 -15.83 -4.56
CA GLY A 248 -34.41 -16.13 -5.41
C GLY A 248 -34.52 -17.52 -6.03
N VAL A 249 -34.28 -17.62 -7.33
CA VAL A 249 -34.19 -18.89 -8.06
C VAL A 249 -32.79 -19.05 -8.64
N ALA A 250 -32.14 -20.18 -8.38
CA ALA A 250 -30.83 -20.53 -8.91
C ALA A 250 -30.70 -22.02 -9.23
N GLU A 251 -29.53 -22.42 -9.77
CA GLU A 251 -29.27 -23.80 -10.21
C GLU A 251 -29.24 -24.87 -9.11
N ASP A 252 -29.19 -24.47 -7.84
CA ASP A 252 -29.20 -25.33 -6.65
C ASP A 252 -30.56 -25.36 -5.93
N GLY A 253 -31.48 -24.44 -6.23
CA GLY A 253 -32.83 -24.47 -5.65
C GLY A 253 -33.48 -23.10 -5.52
N PHE A 254 -34.22 -22.93 -4.43
CA PHE A 254 -35.11 -21.80 -4.17
C PHE A 254 -34.74 -21.10 -2.85
N TYR A 255 -34.79 -19.79 -2.84
CA TYR A 255 -34.37 -18.94 -1.72
C TYR A 255 -35.41 -17.89 -1.39
N VAL A 256 -35.48 -17.51 -0.11
CA VAL A 256 -36.33 -16.41 0.37
C VAL A 256 -35.45 -15.42 1.11
N PHE A 257 -35.53 -14.15 0.73
CA PHE A 257 -34.77 -13.07 1.32
C PHE A 257 -35.69 -12.00 1.91
N SER A 258 -35.18 -11.31 2.92
CA SER A 258 -35.80 -10.09 3.43
C SER A 258 -35.67 -8.97 2.40
N ALA A 259 -36.80 -8.34 2.04
CA ALA A 259 -36.80 -7.19 1.14
C ALA A 259 -36.04 -5.97 1.72
N SER A 260 -35.96 -5.85 3.05
CA SER A 260 -35.33 -4.70 3.73
C SER A 260 -33.88 -4.92 4.12
N LYS A 261 -33.50 -6.15 4.47
CA LYS A 261 -32.17 -6.46 5.05
C LYS A 261 -31.24 -7.23 4.11
N GLN A 262 -31.73 -7.69 2.95
CA GLN A 262 -31.02 -8.62 2.07
C GLN A 262 -30.48 -9.87 2.80
N GLU A 263 -31.12 -10.23 3.92
CA GLU A 263 -30.79 -11.42 4.71
C GLU A 263 -31.48 -12.64 4.10
N CYS A 264 -30.77 -13.76 4.00
CA CYS A 264 -31.34 -15.04 3.58
C CYS A 264 -32.21 -15.61 4.71
N LEU A 265 -33.52 -15.62 4.52
CA LEU A 265 -34.51 -16.11 5.49
C LEU A 265 -34.71 -17.62 5.41
N ASP A 266 -34.67 -18.19 4.20
CA ASP A 266 -34.73 -19.63 3.97
C ASP A 266 -33.99 -20.00 2.69
N ALA A 267 -33.28 -21.12 2.73
CA ALA A 267 -32.56 -21.70 1.60
C ALA A 267 -33.06 -23.14 1.40
N ILE A 268 -33.74 -23.38 0.29
CA ILE A 268 -34.45 -24.63 0.02
C ILE A 268 -33.81 -25.29 -1.21
N PRO A 269 -32.81 -26.17 -1.00
CA PRO A 269 -32.16 -26.86 -2.10
C PRO A 269 -33.15 -27.84 -2.77
N PHE A 270 -32.92 -28.19 -4.04
CA PHE A 270 -33.82 -29.10 -4.76
C PHE A 270 -34.19 -30.40 -4.02
N PRO A 271 -33.29 -31.11 -3.33
CA PRO A 271 -33.64 -32.32 -2.57
C PRO A 271 -34.73 -32.12 -1.51
N ASP A 272 -34.85 -30.90 -0.98
CA ASP A 272 -35.84 -30.51 0.02
C ASP A 272 -37.18 -30.09 -0.60
N LEU A 273 -37.26 -29.96 -1.93
CA LEU A 273 -38.49 -29.64 -2.64
C LEU A 273 -39.27 -30.92 -3.01
N VAL A 274 -40.60 -30.79 -3.06
CA VAL A 274 -41.56 -31.82 -3.50
C VAL A 274 -42.23 -31.41 -4.80
N GLY A 275 -42.40 -30.11 -5.03
CA GLY A 275 -42.93 -29.56 -6.28
C GLY A 275 -43.30 -28.10 -6.13
N TRP A 276 -43.68 -27.47 -7.24
CA TRP A 276 -44.14 -26.08 -7.27
C TRP A 276 -45.17 -25.89 -8.37
N GLU A 277 -46.04 -24.91 -8.19
CA GLU A 277 -47.09 -24.61 -9.16
C GLU A 277 -47.53 -23.15 -9.09
N ARG A 278 -48.09 -22.65 -10.19
CA ARG A 278 -48.79 -21.36 -10.22
C ARG A 278 -50.23 -21.57 -9.78
N CYS A 279 -50.74 -20.61 -9.02
CA CYS A 279 -52.14 -20.55 -8.62
C CYS A 279 -52.66 -19.12 -8.82
N PRO A 280 -53.99 -18.90 -8.80
CA PRO A 280 -54.55 -17.55 -8.96
C PRO A 280 -54.01 -16.52 -7.95
N ALA A 281 -53.57 -16.97 -6.77
CA ALA A 281 -53.02 -16.12 -5.71
C ALA A 281 -51.50 -15.85 -5.85
N GLY A 282 -50.78 -16.55 -6.73
CA GLY A 282 -49.32 -16.45 -6.86
C GLY A 282 -48.66 -17.81 -7.11
N VAL A 283 -47.61 -18.13 -6.38
CA VAL A 283 -46.82 -19.37 -6.52
C VAL A 283 -46.91 -20.21 -5.25
N VAL A 284 -47.06 -21.52 -5.39
CA VAL A 284 -47.01 -22.47 -4.28
C VAL A 284 -45.72 -23.27 -4.38
N ILE A 285 -44.91 -23.24 -3.32
CA ILE A 285 -43.71 -24.05 -3.14
C ILE A 285 -44.01 -25.15 -2.12
N ARG A 286 -43.87 -26.43 -2.51
CA ARG A 286 -44.07 -27.60 -1.65
C ARG A 286 -42.72 -28.13 -1.19
N ARG A 287 -42.48 -28.13 0.11
CA ARG A 287 -41.22 -28.58 0.74
C ARG A 287 -41.41 -29.91 1.48
N ARG A 288 -40.39 -30.76 1.45
CA ARG A 288 -40.35 -32.06 2.12
C ARG A 288 -40.39 -31.85 3.63
N GLY A 289 -41.37 -32.45 4.32
CA GLY A 289 -41.53 -32.35 5.77
C GLY A 289 -42.29 -31.10 6.27
N THR A 290 -42.64 -30.14 5.42
CA THR A 290 -43.50 -28.98 5.77
C THR A 290 -44.73 -28.93 4.87
N HIS A 291 -45.81 -28.22 5.26
CA HIS A 291 -47.11 -28.38 4.59
C HIS A 291 -47.20 -27.71 3.20
N LYS A 292 -46.77 -26.45 3.04
CA LYS A 292 -46.67 -25.69 1.78
C LYS A 292 -46.37 -24.22 2.11
N MET A 293 -45.64 -23.54 1.22
CA MET A 293 -45.44 -22.10 1.25
C MET A 293 -46.17 -21.47 0.06
N THR A 294 -47.01 -20.47 0.30
CA THR A 294 -47.68 -19.71 -0.74
C THR A 294 -47.06 -18.33 -0.82
N LEU A 295 -46.42 -18.04 -1.95
CA LEU A 295 -45.82 -16.77 -2.29
C LEU A 295 -46.84 -15.98 -3.11
N TYR A 296 -47.33 -14.88 -2.57
CA TYR A 296 -48.24 -14.00 -3.27
C TYR A 296 -47.41 -13.13 -4.21
N ALA A 297 -47.30 -13.53 -5.48
CA ALA A 297 -46.54 -12.78 -6.47
C ALA A 297 -47.18 -11.42 -6.73
N THR A 298 -46.36 -10.40 -6.99
CA THR A 298 -46.84 -9.05 -7.32
C THR A 298 -47.58 -8.99 -8.67
N SER A 299 -47.26 -9.89 -9.60
CA SER A 299 -47.94 -10.04 -10.88
C SER A 299 -48.04 -11.50 -11.35
N GLN A 300 -48.94 -11.76 -12.30
CA GLN A 300 -49.04 -13.07 -12.96
C GLN A 300 -47.84 -13.37 -13.86
N LEU A 301 -47.18 -12.33 -14.39
CA LEU A 301 -45.96 -12.49 -15.18
C LEU A 301 -44.81 -12.97 -14.30
N GLN A 302 -44.58 -12.36 -13.14
CA GLN A 302 -43.54 -12.82 -12.22
C GLN A 302 -43.80 -14.22 -11.68
N ALA A 303 -45.06 -14.54 -11.37
CA ALA A 303 -45.43 -15.91 -11.00
C ALA A 303 -45.11 -16.92 -12.12
N LYS A 304 -45.29 -16.51 -13.39
CA LYS A 304 -44.91 -17.30 -14.57
C LYS A 304 -43.39 -17.47 -14.66
N GLU A 305 -42.64 -16.37 -14.74
CA GLU A 305 -41.19 -16.42 -14.94
C GLU A 305 -40.47 -17.15 -13.80
N LEU A 306 -40.93 -16.99 -12.55
CA LEU A 306 -40.38 -17.71 -11.39
C LEU A 306 -40.56 -19.22 -11.52
N VAL A 307 -41.79 -19.68 -11.80
CA VAL A 307 -42.09 -21.11 -11.92
C VAL A 307 -41.41 -21.72 -13.13
N ASP A 308 -41.40 -21.02 -14.26
CA ASP A 308 -40.73 -21.48 -15.48
C ASP A 308 -39.23 -21.62 -15.22
N LEU A 309 -38.57 -20.61 -14.63
CA LEU A 309 -37.14 -20.65 -14.33
C LEU A 309 -36.77 -21.75 -13.33
N LEU A 310 -37.55 -21.95 -12.26
CA LEU A 310 -37.30 -23.00 -11.28
C LEU A 310 -37.46 -24.41 -11.90
N SER A 311 -38.47 -24.56 -12.76
CA SER A 311 -38.70 -25.77 -13.55
C SER A 311 -37.53 -26.03 -14.50
N GLU A 312 -37.07 -25.01 -15.20
CA GLU A 312 -35.95 -25.10 -16.14
C GLU A 312 -34.64 -25.48 -15.44
N TYR A 313 -34.30 -24.84 -14.31
CA TYR A 313 -33.10 -25.22 -13.54
C TYR A 313 -33.15 -26.66 -13.06
N TYR A 314 -34.30 -27.13 -12.55
CA TYR A 314 -34.47 -28.54 -12.23
C TYR A 314 -34.24 -29.43 -13.45
N MET A 315 -34.82 -29.06 -14.60
CA MET A 315 -34.70 -29.81 -15.84
C MET A 315 -33.28 -29.83 -16.42
N LEU A 316 -32.46 -28.84 -16.07
CA LEU A 316 -31.02 -28.76 -16.39
C LEU A 316 -30.13 -29.62 -15.47
N LEU A 317 -30.69 -30.29 -14.46
CA LEU A 317 -29.94 -31.27 -13.67
C LEU A 317 -29.80 -32.61 -14.41
N PRO A 318 -28.68 -33.34 -14.22
CA PRO A 318 -28.51 -34.65 -14.81
C PRO A 318 -29.66 -35.60 -14.44
N GLN A 319 -30.15 -36.38 -15.39
CA GLN A 319 -31.32 -37.25 -15.21
C GLN A 319 -31.22 -38.13 -13.95
N ARG A 320 -30.04 -38.75 -13.72
CA ARG A 320 -29.75 -39.55 -12.52
C ARG A 320 -30.02 -38.83 -11.19
N VAL A 321 -29.84 -37.51 -11.14
CA VAL A 321 -30.03 -36.69 -9.94
C VAL A 321 -31.52 -36.41 -9.75
N ARG A 322 -32.22 -36.04 -10.83
CA ARG A 322 -33.69 -35.86 -10.84
C ARG A 322 -34.42 -37.13 -10.43
N ASP A 323 -34.01 -38.29 -10.94
CA ASP A 323 -34.59 -39.60 -10.61
C ASP A 323 -34.52 -39.91 -9.11
N GLY A 324 -33.50 -39.38 -8.43
CA GLY A 324 -33.33 -39.49 -6.97
C GLY A 324 -34.22 -38.53 -6.17
N MET A 325 -34.48 -37.33 -6.70
CA MET A 325 -35.28 -36.31 -6.01
C MET A 325 -36.79 -36.49 -6.22
N ARG A 326 -37.20 -36.87 -7.44
CA ARG A 326 -38.60 -37.09 -7.87
C ARG A 326 -39.53 -35.94 -7.55
N ILE A 327 -39.09 -34.73 -7.88
CA ILE A 327 -39.87 -33.50 -7.70
C ILE A 327 -40.98 -33.47 -8.76
N ASP A 328 -42.19 -33.14 -8.32
CA ASP A 328 -43.36 -32.96 -9.16
C ASP A 328 -43.33 -31.57 -9.82
N VAL A 329 -42.91 -31.56 -11.09
CA VAL A 329 -42.85 -30.38 -11.94
C VAL A 329 -43.92 -30.53 -13.02
N GLY A 330 -44.88 -29.62 -13.05
CA GLY A 330 -45.96 -29.64 -14.06
C GLY A 330 -45.41 -29.42 -15.48
N ASP A 331 -46.04 -30.08 -16.45
CA ASP A 331 -45.76 -29.93 -17.89
C ASP A 331 -44.26 -30.06 -18.30
N VAL A 332 -43.65 -31.16 -17.87
CA VAL A 332 -42.24 -31.52 -18.12
C VAL A 332 -41.86 -31.45 -19.59
N GLU A 333 -42.75 -31.87 -20.49
CA GLU A 333 -42.50 -31.88 -21.94
C GLU A 333 -42.30 -30.46 -22.46
N THR A 334 -43.22 -29.54 -22.13
CA THR A 334 -43.14 -28.13 -22.53
C THR A 334 -41.90 -27.45 -21.95
N VAL A 335 -41.59 -27.67 -20.67
CA VAL A 335 -40.39 -27.10 -20.03
C VAL A 335 -39.12 -27.62 -20.71
N SER A 336 -39.08 -28.89 -21.13
CA SER A 336 -37.89 -29.50 -21.74
C SER A 336 -37.67 -29.12 -23.22
N ALA A 337 -38.73 -28.78 -23.95
CA ALA A 337 -38.71 -28.67 -25.41
C ALA A 337 -37.74 -27.61 -25.96
N GLY A 338 -37.33 -26.63 -25.15
CA GLY A 338 -36.42 -25.53 -25.53
C GLY A 338 -35.06 -25.53 -24.84
N LEU A 339 -34.81 -26.45 -23.90
CA LEU A 339 -33.62 -26.42 -23.06
C LEU A 339 -32.40 -27.09 -23.74
N VAL A 340 -31.22 -26.57 -23.41
CA VAL A 340 -29.95 -27.21 -23.79
C VAL A 340 -29.77 -28.50 -22.99
N SER A 341 -29.13 -29.51 -23.58
CA SER A 341 -28.84 -30.76 -22.88
C SER A 341 -28.10 -30.49 -21.56
N PRO A 342 -28.54 -31.06 -20.42
CA PRO A 342 -27.84 -30.98 -19.14
C PRO A 342 -26.37 -31.37 -19.21
N THR A 343 -25.99 -32.24 -20.16
CA THR A 343 -24.62 -32.73 -20.35
C THR A 343 -23.64 -31.67 -20.85
N VAL A 344 -24.11 -30.49 -21.24
CA VAL A 344 -23.26 -29.37 -21.67
C VAL A 344 -22.68 -28.61 -20.48
N PHE A 345 -23.31 -28.74 -19.31
CA PHE A 345 -22.98 -27.96 -18.13
C PHE A 345 -22.18 -28.75 -17.10
N GLU A 346 -21.42 -28.02 -16.29
CA GLU A 346 -20.66 -28.58 -15.17
C GLU A 346 -21.59 -29.13 -14.08
N PHE A 347 -21.14 -30.22 -13.43
CA PHE A 347 -21.80 -30.88 -12.30
C PHE A 347 -20.75 -31.56 -11.40
N PRO A 348 -20.85 -31.53 -10.06
CA PRO A 348 -21.96 -31.03 -9.23
C PRO A 348 -22.14 -29.52 -9.28
N VAL A 349 -23.32 -29.06 -8.86
CA VAL A 349 -23.58 -27.63 -8.64
C VAL A 349 -22.58 -27.12 -7.60
N VAL A 350 -22.03 -25.92 -7.85
CA VAL A 350 -21.06 -25.28 -6.95
C VAL A 350 -21.72 -25.09 -5.59
N SER A 351 -21.07 -25.53 -4.52
CA SER A 351 -21.54 -25.24 -3.16
C SER A 351 -21.45 -23.74 -2.92
N ARG A 352 -22.59 -23.11 -2.71
CA ARG A 352 -22.70 -21.67 -2.45
C ARG A 352 -22.39 -21.39 -0.97
N PRO A 353 -21.52 -20.42 -0.64
CA PRO A 353 -21.33 -20.05 0.76
C PRO A 353 -22.58 -19.36 1.31
N HIS A 354 -22.75 -19.44 2.63
CA HIS A 354 -23.75 -18.60 3.28
C HIS A 354 -23.33 -17.13 3.12
N PRO A 355 -24.25 -16.21 2.80
CA PRO A 355 -23.94 -14.79 2.76
C PRO A 355 -23.37 -14.34 4.11
N ALA A 356 -22.11 -13.91 4.11
CA ALA A 356 -21.51 -13.20 5.23
C ALA A 356 -21.22 -11.76 4.79
N PRO A 357 -21.43 -10.77 5.67
CA PRO A 357 -21.18 -9.38 5.32
C PRO A 357 -19.68 -9.10 5.08
N TYR A 358 -18.79 -9.82 5.79
CA TYR A 358 -17.34 -9.62 5.74
C TYR A 358 -16.59 -10.96 5.81
N GLY A 359 -15.57 -11.14 4.95
CA GLY A 359 -14.71 -12.33 4.89
C GLY A 359 -13.54 -12.32 5.89
N SER A 360 -13.30 -11.21 6.57
CA SER A 360 -12.28 -11.12 7.63
C SER A 360 -12.63 -10.08 8.69
N ARG A 361 -11.97 -10.13 9.85
CA ARG A 361 -12.19 -9.12 10.90
C ARG A 361 -11.71 -7.74 10.48
N VAL A 362 -10.60 -7.65 9.73
CA VAL A 362 -10.12 -6.38 9.17
C VAL A 362 -11.12 -5.81 8.17
N GLU A 363 -11.77 -6.64 7.34
CA GLU A 363 -12.77 -6.15 6.39
C GLU A 363 -13.98 -5.54 7.12
N CYS A 364 -14.42 -6.15 8.22
CA CYS A 364 -15.45 -5.58 9.09
C CYS A 364 -15.01 -4.24 9.70
N MET A 365 -13.80 -4.19 10.27
CA MET A 365 -13.22 -2.96 10.82
C MET A 365 -13.13 -1.86 9.77
N LYS A 366 -12.65 -2.21 8.58
CA LYS A 366 -12.53 -1.29 7.47
C LYS A 366 -13.89 -0.74 7.05
N ALA A 367 -14.89 -1.59 6.87
CA ALA A 367 -16.22 -1.15 6.46
C ALA A 367 -16.84 -0.17 7.48
N ALA A 368 -16.72 -0.45 8.78
CA ALA A 368 -17.15 0.46 9.83
C ALA A 368 -16.39 1.79 9.80
N TYR A 369 -15.08 1.75 9.56
CA TYR A 369 -14.26 2.95 9.45
C TYR A 369 -14.61 3.80 8.22
N MET A 370 -14.78 3.17 7.06
CA MET A 370 -15.19 3.86 5.84
C MET A 370 -16.60 4.46 5.95
N SER A 371 -17.50 3.77 6.65
CA SER A 371 -18.83 4.32 6.95
C SER A 371 -18.73 5.62 7.77
N TYR A 372 -17.89 5.64 8.81
CA TYR A 372 -17.63 6.86 9.57
C TYR A 372 -17.02 7.97 8.71
N CYS A 373 -16.07 7.63 7.84
CA CYS A 373 -15.44 8.61 6.95
C CYS A 373 -16.41 9.20 5.92
N ALA A 374 -17.42 8.43 5.51
CA ALA A 374 -18.45 8.89 4.59
C ALA A 374 -19.50 9.80 5.24
N GLU A 375 -19.64 9.77 6.58
CA GLU A 375 -20.52 10.67 7.31
C GLU A 375 -20.04 12.12 7.18
N VAL A 376 -21.00 13.03 7.02
CA VAL A 376 -20.73 14.47 6.99
C VAL A 376 -20.79 15.03 8.39
N ASP A 377 -19.78 15.81 8.76
CA ASP A 377 -19.73 16.51 10.03
C ASP A 377 -20.70 17.72 10.06
N GLU A 378 -20.69 18.46 11.17
CA GLU A 378 -21.55 19.65 11.37
C GLU A 378 -21.28 20.77 10.34
N LEU A 379 -20.12 20.75 9.67
CA LEU A 379 -19.73 21.70 8.62
C LEU A 379 -20.06 21.19 7.21
N GLY A 380 -20.64 19.98 7.11
CA GLY A 380 -20.94 19.33 5.83
C GLY A 380 -19.71 18.73 5.15
N GLN A 381 -18.62 18.51 5.89
CA GLN A 381 -17.39 17.91 5.37
C GLN A 381 -17.28 16.44 5.77
N GLN A 382 -16.72 15.62 4.88
CA GLN A 382 -16.41 14.22 5.18
C GLN A 382 -15.08 14.09 5.92
N HIS A 383 -14.95 13.08 6.77
CA HIS A 383 -13.68 12.80 7.43
C HIS A 383 -12.72 12.10 6.49
N VAL A 384 -11.51 12.64 6.35
CA VAL A 384 -10.46 12.02 5.53
C VAL A 384 -9.87 10.82 6.29
N PRO A 385 -9.85 9.60 5.71
CA PRO A 385 -9.30 8.44 6.38
C PRO A 385 -7.77 8.51 6.47
N ALA A 386 -7.20 7.94 7.54
CA ALA A 386 -5.76 7.81 7.69
C ALA A 386 -5.19 6.87 6.61
N ALA A 387 -4.52 7.44 5.61
CA ALA A 387 -4.07 6.71 4.43
C ALA A 387 -3.14 5.52 4.74
N ALA A 388 -2.27 5.63 5.75
CA ALA A 388 -1.39 4.55 6.18
C ALA A 388 -2.18 3.36 6.74
N LEU A 389 -3.11 3.61 7.66
CA LEU A 389 -4.03 2.61 8.21
C LEU A 389 -4.89 1.99 7.11
N LEU A 390 -5.47 2.80 6.22
CA LEU A 390 -6.31 2.32 5.12
C LEU A 390 -5.54 1.35 4.21
N ARG A 391 -4.32 1.71 3.80
CA ARG A 391 -3.45 0.84 3.00
C ARG A 391 -3.05 -0.43 3.74
N ALA A 392 -2.87 -0.37 5.05
CA ALA A 392 -2.58 -1.55 5.87
C ALA A 392 -3.78 -2.51 5.93
N MET A 393 -4.99 -1.98 6.10
CA MET A 393 -6.23 -2.76 6.06
C MET A 393 -6.44 -3.39 4.67
N ASP A 394 -6.20 -2.63 3.60
CA ASP A 394 -6.29 -3.13 2.22
C ASP A 394 -5.36 -4.31 1.97
N ARG A 395 -4.09 -4.20 2.39
CA ARG A 395 -3.14 -5.32 2.28
C ARG A 395 -3.59 -6.52 3.10
N ALA A 396 -4.04 -6.32 4.33
CA ALA A 396 -4.51 -7.41 5.19
C ALA A 396 -5.72 -8.15 4.60
N VAL A 397 -6.65 -7.41 3.96
CA VAL A 397 -7.80 -7.98 3.25
C VAL A 397 -7.35 -8.68 1.97
N ASP A 398 -6.60 -7.98 1.12
CA ASP A 398 -6.27 -8.44 -0.23
C ASP A 398 -5.22 -9.57 -0.23
N ASP A 399 -4.22 -9.55 0.65
CA ASP A 399 -3.19 -10.60 0.79
C ASP A 399 -3.59 -11.69 1.79
N GLY A 400 -4.63 -11.45 2.60
CA GLY A 400 -4.97 -12.33 3.72
C GLY A 400 -3.92 -12.35 4.83
N THR A 401 -3.13 -11.29 4.95
CA THR A 401 -2.16 -11.08 6.02
C THR A 401 -2.84 -10.46 7.25
N ALA A 402 -2.13 -10.42 8.37
CA ALA A 402 -2.62 -9.76 9.57
C ALA A 402 -2.39 -8.24 9.51
N LEU A 403 -3.35 -7.47 10.02
CA LEU A 403 -3.14 -6.08 10.40
C LEU A 403 -2.30 -6.07 11.69
N ASP A 404 -1.02 -5.74 11.55
CA ASP A 404 0.01 -5.80 12.59
C ASP A 404 0.30 -4.43 13.25
N ALA A 405 -0.13 -3.34 12.63
CA ALA A 405 0.04 -1.98 13.13
C ALA A 405 -1.23 -1.14 13.01
N LEU A 406 -1.54 -0.39 14.06
CA LEU A 406 -2.45 0.75 14.02
C LEU A 406 -1.59 2.00 13.78
N ASP A 407 -1.29 2.26 12.50
CA ASP A 407 -0.45 3.38 12.08
C ASP A 407 -1.29 4.61 11.74
N LEU A 408 -1.32 5.55 12.68
CA LEU A 408 -1.94 6.86 12.56
C LEU A 408 -0.88 7.97 12.67
N ALA A 409 0.40 7.62 12.59
CA ALA A 409 1.49 8.56 12.69
C ALA A 409 1.52 9.47 11.45
N MET A 410 1.76 10.76 11.67
CA MET A 410 1.92 11.73 10.58
C MET A 410 0.78 11.74 9.55
N ALA A 411 -0.44 11.35 9.97
CA ALA A 411 -1.62 11.39 9.10
C ALA A 411 -1.87 12.81 8.58
N ASP A 412 -2.41 12.93 7.37
CA ASP A 412 -2.81 14.20 6.77
C ASP A 412 -4.26 14.11 6.27
N PRO A 413 -5.22 14.84 6.88
CA PRO A 413 -5.03 15.68 8.07
C PRO A 413 -4.67 14.84 9.32
N PRO A 414 -4.00 15.42 10.32
CA PRO A 414 -3.65 14.69 11.54
C PRO A 414 -4.91 14.22 12.29
N VAL A 415 -4.81 13.06 12.94
CA VAL A 415 -5.92 12.47 13.70
C VAL A 415 -6.13 13.27 14.99
N ASP A 416 -7.37 13.71 15.24
CA ASP A 416 -7.76 14.40 16.47
C ASP A 416 -8.38 13.47 17.53
N ASP A 417 -8.66 14.02 18.71
CA ASP A 417 -9.26 13.28 19.83
C ASP A 417 -10.59 12.58 19.45
N ARG A 418 -11.42 13.22 18.62
CA ARG A 418 -12.74 12.69 18.23
C ARG A 418 -12.59 11.52 17.27
N HIS A 419 -11.80 11.70 16.23
CA HIS A 419 -11.51 10.67 15.23
C HIS A 419 -10.86 9.44 15.90
N PHE A 420 -9.89 9.64 16.80
CA PHE A 420 -9.28 8.53 17.51
C PHE A 420 -10.25 7.82 18.47
N ALA A 421 -11.15 8.55 19.12
CA ALA A 421 -12.20 7.95 19.95
C ALA A 421 -13.11 7.02 19.15
N VAL A 422 -13.57 7.45 17.97
CA VAL A 422 -14.39 6.63 17.07
C VAL A 422 -13.64 5.39 16.60
N LEU A 423 -12.37 5.53 16.20
CA LEU A 423 -11.53 4.40 15.83
C LEU A 423 -11.40 3.38 16.96
N ALA A 424 -11.24 3.83 18.20
CA ALA A 424 -11.18 2.95 19.36
C ALA A 424 -12.52 2.24 19.64
N GLU A 425 -13.65 2.89 19.38
CA GLU A 425 -14.98 2.28 19.46
C GLU A 425 -15.18 1.22 18.39
N ILE A 426 -14.81 1.52 17.13
CA ILE A 426 -14.81 0.56 16.02
C ILE A 426 -13.93 -0.65 16.35
N LEU A 427 -12.72 -0.42 16.88
CA LEU A 427 -11.83 -1.49 17.32
C LEU A 427 -12.44 -2.33 18.45
N THR A 428 -13.11 -1.68 19.40
CA THR A 428 -13.77 -2.38 20.52
C THR A 428 -14.92 -3.25 20.01
N PHE A 429 -15.81 -2.68 19.19
CA PHE A 429 -16.91 -3.39 18.55
C PHE A 429 -16.40 -4.58 17.72
N THR A 430 -15.44 -4.34 16.82
CA THR A 430 -14.91 -5.37 15.92
C THR A 430 -14.21 -6.50 16.65
N LEU A 431 -13.53 -6.24 17.78
CA LEU A 431 -12.80 -7.26 18.54
C LEU A 431 -13.65 -7.98 19.60
N ARG A 432 -14.68 -7.33 20.14
CA ARG A 432 -15.43 -7.86 21.29
C ARG A 432 -16.91 -8.17 21.02
N GLU A 433 -17.52 -7.48 20.06
CA GLU A 433 -18.96 -7.59 19.78
C GLU A 433 -19.26 -8.26 18.44
N TYR A 434 -18.40 -8.08 17.44
CA TYR A 434 -18.57 -8.74 16.15
C TYR A 434 -18.25 -10.24 16.25
N GLU A 435 -19.30 -11.05 16.17
CA GLU A 435 -19.20 -12.51 16.07
C GLU A 435 -19.08 -12.93 14.60
N PRO A 436 -18.02 -13.68 14.22
CA PRO A 436 -17.91 -14.21 12.88
C PRO A 436 -19.03 -15.24 12.62
N PRO A 437 -19.52 -15.37 11.37
CA PRO A 437 -20.52 -16.37 11.06
C PRO A 437 -19.94 -17.78 11.28
N GLU A 438 -20.54 -18.56 12.18
CA GLU A 438 -20.05 -19.90 12.60
C GLU A 438 -19.77 -20.87 11.42
N LYS A 439 -20.43 -20.65 10.27
CA LYS A 439 -20.40 -21.53 9.10
C LYS A 439 -19.56 -21.02 7.93
N HIS A 440 -18.86 -19.88 8.04
CA HIS A 440 -18.12 -19.32 6.91
C HIS A 440 -16.73 -19.95 6.78
N GLU A 441 -16.61 -21.00 5.97
CA GLU A 441 -15.31 -21.55 5.57
C GLU A 441 -14.44 -20.45 4.97
N GLY A 442 -13.21 -20.30 5.47
CA GLY A 442 -12.26 -19.30 4.98
C GLY A 442 -12.36 -17.91 5.62
N TRP A 443 -13.26 -17.68 6.59
CA TRP A 443 -13.25 -16.42 7.35
C TRP A 443 -11.93 -16.26 8.13
N LYS A 444 -11.31 -15.07 8.05
CA LYS A 444 -9.97 -14.84 8.62
C LYS A 444 -10.00 -13.95 9.86
N GLU A 445 -9.46 -14.47 10.95
CA GLU A 445 -9.05 -13.69 12.11
C GLU A 445 -7.70 -13.03 11.83
N ASN A 446 -7.72 -11.79 11.35
CA ASN A 446 -6.54 -11.11 10.83
C ASN A 446 -6.26 -9.76 11.49
N ILE A 447 -6.76 -9.49 12.70
CA ILE A 447 -6.28 -8.37 13.52
C ILE A 447 -5.26 -8.90 14.54
N ALA A 448 -4.00 -8.52 14.39
CA ALA A 448 -2.91 -8.93 15.27
C ALA A 448 -1.97 -7.76 15.58
N VAL A 449 -2.55 -6.63 16.02
CA VAL A 449 -1.81 -5.39 16.24
C VAL A 449 -0.74 -5.56 17.33
N THR A 450 0.50 -5.30 16.94
CA THR A 450 1.70 -5.27 17.79
C THR A 450 2.34 -3.90 17.87
N ALA A 451 1.93 -2.95 17.01
CA ALA A 451 2.38 -1.56 17.05
C ALA A 451 1.19 -0.59 17.03
N VAL A 452 1.21 0.40 17.90
CA VAL A 452 0.27 1.53 17.89
C VAL A 452 1.08 2.80 17.76
N LEU A 453 0.95 3.48 16.62
CA LEU A 453 1.74 4.66 16.26
C LEU A 453 0.81 5.87 16.15
N LEU A 454 0.89 6.78 17.12
CA LEU A 454 0.03 7.95 17.25
C LEU A 454 0.83 9.28 17.18
N ALA A 455 2.08 9.20 16.73
CA ALA A 455 2.98 10.35 16.64
C ALA A 455 2.34 11.51 15.87
N GLN A 456 2.33 12.69 16.49
CA GLN A 456 1.82 13.92 15.89
C GLN A 456 2.94 14.65 15.13
N PRO A 457 2.62 15.48 14.12
CA PRO A 457 3.64 16.11 13.27
C PRO A 457 4.59 17.06 14.01
N SER A 458 4.08 17.79 15.00
CA SER A 458 4.87 18.75 15.78
C SER A 458 4.14 19.17 17.06
N VAL A 459 4.87 19.86 17.94
CA VAL A 459 4.33 20.53 19.14
C VAL A 459 3.26 21.57 18.80
N GLU A 460 3.30 22.16 17.61
CA GLU A 460 2.36 23.20 17.17
C GLU A 460 1.05 22.61 16.61
N ARG A 461 1.06 21.33 16.19
CA ARG A 461 -0.10 20.63 15.62
C ARG A 461 -0.50 19.40 16.45
N GLN A 462 -0.67 19.60 17.76
CA GLN A 462 -1.13 18.56 18.70
C GLN A 462 -2.65 18.45 18.66
N LEU A 463 -3.19 17.60 17.78
CA LEU A 463 -4.65 17.37 17.72
C LEU A 463 -5.09 16.25 18.66
N LEU A 464 -4.21 15.27 18.91
CA LEU A 464 -4.34 14.39 20.07
C LEU A 464 -3.85 15.11 21.34
N THR A 465 -4.73 15.23 22.32
CA THR A 465 -4.47 15.95 23.57
C THR A 465 -4.52 15.00 24.77
N ALA A 466 -4.35 15.53 25.99
CA ALA A 466 -4.48 14.73 27.21
C ALA A 466 -5.85 14.05 27.36
N SER A 467 -6.92 14.54 26.70
CA SER A 467 -8.23 13.86 26.67
C SER A 467 -8.25 12.56 25.86
N SER A 468 -7.28 12.33 24.96
CA SER A 468 -7.16 11.05 24.26
C SER A 468 -6.60 9.92 25.13
N VAL A 469 -5.90 10.22 26.23
CA VAL A 469 -5.20 9.21 27.06
C VAL A 469 -6.12 8.12 27.63
N PRO A 470 -7.34 8.40 28.12
CA PRO A 470 -8.30 7.36 28.46
C PRO A 470 -8.62 6.42 27.29
N THR A 471 -8.74 6.95 26.07
CA THR A 471 -8.97 6.19 24.85
C THR A 471 -7.73 5.36 24.49
N ILE A 472 -6.53 5.93 24.58
CA ILE A 472 -5.25 5.22 24.38
C ILE A 472 -5.15 4.05 25.37
N ALA A 473 -5.51 4.26 26.64
CA ALA A 473 -5.53 3.21 27.65
C ALA A 473 -6.50 2.07 27.32
N LYS A 474 -7.67 2.36 26.73
CA LYS A 474 -8.59 1.34 26.22
C LYS A 474 -7.97 0.55 25.07
N VAL A 475 -7.34 1.24 24.11
CA VAL A 475 -6.67 0.61 22.95
C VAL A 475 -5.52 -0.30 23.39
N ILE A 476 -4.68 0.14 24.34
CA ILE A 476 -3.62 -0.71 24.93
C ILE A 476 -4.21 -1.99 25.53
N ALA A 477 -5.38 -1.92 26.18
CA ALA A 477 -6.04 -3.08 26.76
C ALA A 477 -6.66 -4.04 25.73
N LEU A 478 -6.83 -3.61 24.46
CA LEU A 478 -7.27 -4.48 23.37
C LEU A 478 -6.12 -5.36 22.85
N PHE A 479 -4.87 -4.94 23.00
CA PHE A 479 -3.70 -5.57 22.38
C PHE A 479 -2.66 -6.03 23.41
N PRO A 480 -2.85 -7.18 24.09
CA PRO A 480 -1.89 -7.68 25.09
C PRO A 480 -0.52 -8.08 24.50
N ALA A 481 -0.44 -8.27 23.17
CA ALA A 481 0.77 -8.56 22.43
C ALA A 481 1.49 -7.28 21.92
N LEU A 482 1.06 -6.08 22.34
CA LEU A 482 1.65 -4.81 21.93
C LEU A 482 3.16 -4.76 22.26
N GLN A 483 3.97 -4.51 21.25
CA GLN A 483 5.43 -4.42 21.31
C GLN A 483 5.95 -3.00 21.12
N THR A 484 5.26 -2.18 20.31
CA THR A 484 5.65 -0.79 20.03
C THR A 484 4.50 0.15 20.33
N LEU A 485 4.79 1.20 21.09
CA LEU A 485 3.87 2.31 21.33
C LEU A 485 4.60 3.63 21.11
N ASP A 486 4.10 4.43 20.18
CA ASP A 486 4.61 5.77 19.89
C ASP A 486 3.50 6.81 20.13
N LEU A 487 3.72 7.67 21.12
CA LEU A 487 2.82 8.76 21.50
C LEU A 487 3.47 10.13 21.31
N SER A 488 4.47 10.22 20.43
CA SER A 488 5.25 11.44 20.23
C SER A 488 4.36 12.66 20.02
N TYR A 489 4.69 13.73 20.76
CA TYR A 489 4.02 15.01 20.77
C TYR A 489 2.56 14.97 21.23
N ILE A 490 2.14 13.96 21.99
CA ILE A 490 0.88 14.00 22.74
C ILE A 490 1.16 14.50 24.17
N PRO A 491 0.51 15.57 24.66
CA PRO A 491 0.75 16.05 26.01
C PRO A 491 0.26 15.05 27.07
N LEU A 492 1.17 14.55 27.91
CA LEU A 492 0.91 13.52 28.93
C LEU A 492 1.05 14.01 30.37
N ASP A 493 1.37 15.27 30.58
CA ASP A 493 1.64 15.87 31.89
C ASP A 493 0.50 15.65 32.90
N THR A 494 -0.75 15.86 32.49
CA THR A 494 -1.93 15.71 33.36
C THR A 494 -2.53 14.29 33.39
N ALA A 495 -2.18 13.42 32.43
CA ALA A 495 -2.82 12.11 32.27
C ALA A 495 -1.85 10.91 32.40
N SER A 496 -0.58 11.18 32.72
CA SER A 496 0.49 10.20 32.90
C SER A 496 0.19 9.06 33.90
N GLU A 497 -0.57 9.32 34.96
CA GLU A 497 -0.99 8.28 35.92
C GLU A 497 -1.90 7.23 35.26
N GLN A 498 -2.82 7.65 34.39
CA GLN A 498 -3.70 6.74 33.66
C GLN A 498 -2.90 5.93 32.63
N LEU A 499 -2.00 6.60 31.89
CA LEU A 499 -1.12 5.93 30.93
C LEU A 499 -0.23 4.90 31.62
N GLY A 500 0.49 5.28 32.67
CA GLY A 500 1.36 4.37 33.42
C GLY A 500 0.61 3.16 33.98
N GLY A 501 -0.59 3.39 34.53
CA GLY A 501 -1.48 2.31 34.98
C GLY A 501 -2.01 1.41 33.85
N ALA A 502 -2.21 1.94 32.65
CA ALA A 502 -2.60 1.16 31.48
C ALA A 502 -1.45 0.30 30.96
N LEU A 503 -0.26 0.88 30.83
CA LEU A 503 0.97 0.20 30.42
C LEU A 503 1.30 -0.96 31.36
N ALA A 504 1.27 -0.72 32.68
CA ALA A 504 1.58 -1.75 33.67
C ALA A 504 0.62 -2.94 33.67
N ARG A 505 -0.65 -2.74 33.28
CA ARG A 505 -1.67 -3.81 33.25
C ARG A 505 -1.75 -4.53 31.92
N GLY A 506 -1.73 -3.79 30.81
CA GLY A 506 -2.03 -4.29 29.47
C GLY A 506 -0.81 -4.58 28.60
N ALA A 507 0.25 -3.76 28.68
CA ALA A 507 1.36 -3.77 27.72
C ALA A 507 2.55 -4.61 28.21
N LYS A 508 2.30 -5.90 28.51
CA LYS A 508 3.31 -6.80 29.10
C LYS A 508 4.43 -7.19 28.15
N GLN A 509 4.20 -7.11 26.83
CA GLN A 509 5.16 -7.46 25.78
C GLN A 509 5.81 -6.21 25.15
N LEU A 510 5.62 -5.03 25.76
CA LEU A 510 6.09 -3.77 25.20
C LEU A 510 7.62 -3.74 25.21
N ARG A 511 8.21 -3.57 24.02
CA ARG A 511 9.66 -3.52 23.76
C ARG A 511 10.13 -2.11 23.45
N ARG A 512 9.29 -1.28 22.83
CA ARG A 512 9.61 0.09 22.42
C ARG A 512 8.51 1.06 22.86
N LEU A 513 8.91 2.08 23.60
CA LEU A 513 8.04 3.16 24.07
C LEU A 513 8.65 4.50 23.68
N VAL A 514 7.96 5.23 22.81
CA VAL A 514 8.40 6.54 22.29
C VAL A 514 7.47 7.62 22.80
N LEU A 515 8.04 8.57 23.56
CA LEU A 515 7.33 9.64 24.26
C LEU A 515 7.99 11.00 24.02
N ARG A 516 8.51 11.21 22.80
CA ARG A 516 9.15 12.46 22.41
C ARG A 516 8.18 13.64 22.55
N GLY A 517 8.61 14.80 23.03
CA GLY A 517 7.77 16.00 23.00
C GLY A 517 6.48 15.93 23.84
N CYS A 518 6.38 14.99 24.80
CA CYS A 518 5.15 14.68 25.53
C CYS A 518 4.92 15.53 26.79
N ARG A 519 5.73 16.58 27.01
CA ARG A 519 5.71 17.46 28.20
C ARG A 519 5.91 16.73 29.53
N ILE A 520 6.67 15.64 29.52
CA ILE A 520 6.90 14.80 30.70
C ILE A 520 7.85 15.50 31.67
N GLY A 521 7.36 15.77 32.89
CA GLY A 521 8.16 16.19 34.04
C GLY A 521 8.35 15.08 35.07
N ALA A 522 8.86 15.42 36.27
CA ALA A 522 9.19 14.45 37.32
C ALA A 522 8.01 13.56 37.75
N ARG A 523 6.84 14.14 38.03
CA ARG A 523 5.64 13.39 38.42
C ARG A 523 5.15 12.46 37.30
N ALA A 524 5.19 12.95 36.07
CA ALA A 524 4.72 12.20 34.91
C ALA A 524 5.64 11.00 34.63
N LEU A 525 6.96 11.21 34.63
CA LEU A 525 7.91 10.12 34.46
C LEU A 525 7.75 9.08 35.58
N HIS A 526 7.65 9.50 36.84
CA HIS A 526 7.44 8.59 37.96
C HIS A 526 6.20 7.69 37.76
N SER A 527 5.11 8.27 37.25
CA SER A 527 3.86 7.54 36.97
C SER A 527 4.03 6.51 35.85
N ILE A 528 4.83 6.82 34.83
CA ILE A 528 5.12 5.91 33.70
C ILE A 528 6.06 4.78 34.13
N LEU A 529 7.05 5.06 34.99
CA LEU A 529 8.04 4.08 35.47
C LEU A 529 7.42 2.90 36.25
N VAL A 530 6.14 2.99 36.65
CA VAL A 530 5.38 1.87 37.21
C VAL A 530 5.37 0.65 36.29
N ILE A 531 5.54 0.84 34.97
CA ILE A 531 5.69 -0.26 34.00
C ILE A 531 6.82 -1.24 34.37
N PHE A 532 7.93 -0.74 34.93
CA PHE A 532 9.06 -1.57 35.37
C PHE A 532 8.77 -2.38 36.65
N GLY A 533 7.63 -2.14 37.30
CA GLY A 533 7.14 -2.94 38.42
C GLY A 533 6.24 -4.11 38.00
N SER A 534 5.72 -4.13 36.76
CA SER A 534 4.73 -5.12 36.32
C SER A 534 5.31 -6.52 36.08
N GLN A 535 6.57 -6.58 35.66
CA GLN A 535 7.37 -7.79 35.44
C GLN A 535 8.82 -7.49 35.79
N LYS A 536 9.57 -8.52 36.22
CA LYS A 536 10.97 -8.38 36.62
C LYS A 536 11.85 -9.44 35.92
N PRO A 537 12.73 -9.05 34.97
CA PRO A 537 12.82 -7.71 34.36
C PRO A 537 11.59 -7.42 33.48
N ASN A 538 11.30 -6.15 33.26
CA ASN A 538 10.31 -5.72 32.28
C ASN A 538 10.86 -5.91 30.84
N ALA A 539 9.97 -6.16 29.88
CA ALA A 539 10.31 -6.44 28.48
C ALA A 539 10.77 -5.21 27.66
N LEU A 540 10.71 -4.00 28.23
CA LEU A 540 11.04 -2.75 27.53
C LEU A 540 12.55 -2.67 27.26
N GLU A 541 12.88 -2.61 25.97
CA GLU A 541 14.26 -2.55 25.44
C GLU A 541 14.63 -1.14 24.98
N HIS A 542 13.65 -0.35 24.51
CA HIS A 542 13.86 1.00 23.98
C HIS A 542 12.90 2.00 24.66
N LEU A 543 13.46 3.04 25.27
CA LEU A 543 12.70 4.13 25.87
C LEU A 543 13.21 5.47 25.32
N ASP A 544 12.33 6.18 24.61
CA ASP A 544 12.62 7.49 24.07
C ASP A 544 11.80 8.56 24.80
N LEU A 545 12.53 9.49 25.42
CA LEU A 545 12.01 10.63 26.18
C LEU A 545 12.58 11.95 25.64
N GLU A 546 12.99 12.01 24.37
CA GLU A 546 13.53 13.22 23.74
C GLU A 546 12.57 14.42 23.91
N ASP A 547 13.10 15.63 24.03
CA ASP A 547 12.33 16.89 24.01
C ASP A 547 11.22 16.94 25.08
N ASN A 548 11.57 16.60 26.33
CA ASN A 548 10.67 16.68 27.47
C ASN A 548 11.19 17.66 28.53
N PHE A 549 10.50 17.73 29.68
CA PHE A 549 10.86 18.64 30.79
C PHE A 549 11.58 17.89 31.93
N LEU A 550 12.40 16.89 31.59
CA LEU A 550 13.10 16.09 32.59
C LEU A 550 14.22 16.89 33.25
N THR A 551 14.11 17.12 34.55
CA THR A 551 15.16 17.71 35.39
C THR A 551 15.95 16.63 36.13
N HIS A 552 16.99 17.01 36.88
CA HIS A 552 17.74 16.05 37.71
C HIS A 552 16.85 15.30 38.71
N ALA A 553 15.80 15.95 39.26
CA ALA A 553 14.86 15.29 40.17
C ALA A 553 14.01 14.22 39.46
N ALA A 554 13.68 14.44 38.17
CA ALA A 554 12.88 13.50 37.38
C ALA A 554 13.65 12.22 37.05
N ILE A 555 14.97 12.30 36.84
CA ILE A 555 15.77 11.17 36.36
C ILE A 555 16.15 10.18 37.47
N HIS A 556 16.21 10.62 38.73
CA HIS A 556 16.61 9.76 39.85
C HIS A 556 15.82 8.44 39.96
N PRO A 557 14.47 8.44 39.89
CA PRO A 557 13.69 7.20 39.86
C PRO A 557 14.02 6.27 38.69
N LEU A 558 14.32 6.82 37.51
CA LEU A 558 14.75 6.00 36.36
C LEU A 558 16.14 5.39 36.63
N CYS A 559 17.07 6.17 37.19
CA CYS A 559 18.37 5.64 37.59
C CYS A 559 18.25 4.51 38.62
N GLU A 560 17.34 4.60 39.59
CA GLU A 560 17.06 3.52 40.56
C GLU A 560 16.53 2.27 39.86
N VAL A 561 15.58 2.42 38.94
CA VAL A 561 15.05 1.30 38.13
C VAL A 561 16.15 0.58 37.35
N LEU A 562 17.08 1.33 36.76
CA LEU A 562 18.25 0.80 36.05
C LEU A 562 19.20 0.06 36.99
N MET A 563 19.55 0.66 38.13
CA MET A 563 20.47 0.08 39.11
C MET A 563 19.92 -1.20 39.77
N ASP A 564 18.60 -1.30 39.95
CA ASP A 564 17.94 -2.48 40.55
C ASP A 564 17.82 -3.67 39.58
N GLY A 565 18.20 -3.51 38.30
CA GLY A 565 18.04 -4.56 37.28
C GLY A 565 16.58 -4.85 36.91
N ARG A 566 15.66 -3.91 37.19
CA ARG A 566 14.22 -4.03 36.85
C ARG A 566 13.95 -3.78 35.36
N ALA A 567 14.85 -3.08 34.69
CA ALA A 567 14.76 -2.73 33.28
C ALA A 567 15.68 -3.62 32.43
N ALA A 568 15.16 -4.09 31.29
CA ALA A 568 15.94 -4.72 30.23
C ALA A 568 16.33 -3.70 29.12
N LEU A 569 16.42 -2.41 29.47
CA LEU A 569 16.67 -1.33 28.52
C LEU A 569 18.04 -1.48 27.87
N LYS A 570 18.04 -1.47 26.54
CA LYS A 570 19.22 -1.45 25.66
C LYS A 570 19.48 -0.07 25.09
N GLU A 571 18.42 0.72 24.88
CA GLU A 571 18.50 2.06 24.33
C GLU A 571 17.68 3.05 25.15
N LEU A 572 18.29 4.19 25.49
CA LEU A 572 17.66 5.25 26.24
C LEU A 572 17.96 6.59 25.57
N ASP A 573 16.91 7.28 25.13
CA ASP A 573 17.02 8.63 24.59
C ASP A 573 16.50 9.65 25.61
N LEU A 574 17.36 10.60 25.97
CA LEU A 574 17.09 11.72 26.88
C LEU A 574 17.46 13.06 26.23
N ALA A 575 17.62 13.10 24.91
CA ALA A 575 18.02 14.29 24.18
C ALA A 575 17.06 15.47 24.42
N PHE A 576 17.59 16.69 24.34
CA PHE A 576 16.86 17.96 24.46
C PHE A 576 15.95 18.06 25.69
N ASN A 577 16.42 17.55 26.83
CA ASN A 577 15.77 17.69 28.13
C ASN A 577 16.42 18.81 28.97
N ARG A 578 16.04 18.89 30.25
CA ARG A 578 16.53 19.91 31.21
C ARG A 578 17.41 19.28 32.30
N LEU A 579 18.17 18.24 31.95
CA LEU A 579 19.01 17.53 32.91
C LEU A 579 20.17 18.42 33.33
N GLU A 580 20.26 18.71 34.63
CA GLU A 580 21.35 19.47 35.25
C GLU A 580 22.53 18.55 35.61
N PRO A 581 23.71 19.08 36.02
CA PRO A 581 24.91 18.27 36.25
C PRO A 581 24.71 17.10 37.24
N SER A 582 23.90 17.30 38.28
CA SER A 582 23.56 16.24 39.26
C SER A 582 22.77 15.09 38.64
N GLY A 583 21.94 15.37 37.63
CA GLY A 583 21.24 14.35 36.85
C GLY A 583 22.20 13.54 36.00
N ILE A 584 23.18 14.19 35.38
CA ILE A 584 24.24 13.51 34.62
C ILE A 584 25.09 12.61 35.52
N ASP A 585 25.42 13.07 36.74
CA ASP A 585 26.12 12.26 37.75
C ASP A 585 25.33 10.99 38.11
N ALA A 586 24.00 11.11 38.26
CA ALA A 586 23.12 9.99 38.54
C ALA A 586 23.07 8.98 37.39
N ILE A 587 22.98 9.47 36.14
CA ILE A 587 23.00 8.62 34.94
C ILE A 587 24.33 7.88 34.85
N ALA A 588 25.46 8.57 34.97
CA ALA A 588 26.78 7.94 34.92
C ALA A 588 26.97 6.86 36.00
N LYS A 589 26.37 7.04 37.19
CA LYS A 589 26.33 5.99 38.21
C LYS A 589 25.48 4.80 37.80
N ALA A 590 24.31 5.04 37.20
CA ALA A 590 23.42 4.00 36.72
C ALA A 590 24.03 3.19 35.56
N LEU A 591 24.78 3.84 34.64
CA LEU A 591 25.47 3.17 33.53
C LEU A 591 26.38 2.04 34.02
N ARG A 592 27.20 2.30 35.04
CA ARG A 592 28.10 1.30 35.63
C ARG A 592 27.37 0.10 36.27
N ALA A 593 26.10 0.27 36.64
CA ALA A 593 25.27 -0.78 37.23
C ALA A 593 24.37 -1.48 36.20
N SER A 594 24.25 -0.95 34.99
CA SER A 594 23.31 -1.40 33.96
C SER A 594 24.04 -1.86 32.69
N PRO A 595 24.67 -3.05 32.70
CA PRO A 595 25.48 -3.54 31.57
C PRO A 595 24.68 -3.88 30.31
N GLN A 596 23.35 -3.90 30.39
CA GLN A 596 22.47 -4.15 29.24
C GLN A 596 22.25 -2.90 28.38
N LEU A 597 22.46 -1.69 28.95
CA LEU A 597 22.25 -0.45 28.23
C LEU A 597 23.43 -0.23 27.29
N GLN A 598 23.16 -0.21 25.98
CA GLN A 598 24.16 -0.13 24.93
C GLN A 598 24.15 1.23 24.21
N SER A 599 23.00 1.91 24.18
CA SER A 599 22.83 3.20 23.51
C SER A 599 22.28 4.24 24.47
N LEU A 600 22.91 5.41 24.49
CA LEU A 600 22.47 6.57 25.27
C LEU A 600 22.59 7.85 24.45
N ASP A 601 21.49 8.60 24.35
CA ASP A 601 21.50 9.96 23.83
C ASP A 601 21.24 10.98 24.96
N LEU A 602 22.17 11.93 25.13
CA LEU A 602 22.11 13.02 26.10
C LEU A 602 22.24 14.39 25.43
N SER A 603 22.05 14.46 24.12
CA SER A 603 22.16 15.68 23.31
C SER A 603 21.36 16.84 23.89
N GLY A 604 21.85 18.07 23.75
CA GLY A 604 21.12 19.28 24.13
C GLY A 604 20.74 19.41 25.61
N ASN A 605 21.41 18.71 26.54
CA ASN A 605 21.13 18.82 27.97
C ASN A 605 22.09 19.78 28.71
N PRO A 606 21.58 20.73 29.51
CA PRO A 606 22.39 21.77 30.16
C PRO A 606 23.43 21.23 31.16
N GLY A 607 23.21 20.03 31.70
CA GLY A 607 24.11 19.36 32.62
C GLY A 607 25.39 18.83 31.99
N VAL A 608 25.43 18.75 30.66
CA VAL A 608 26.62 18.43 29.87
C VAL A 608 27.29 19.70 29.34
N GLU A 609 26.55 20.80 29.22
CA GLU A 609 27.03 22.09 28.74
C GLU A 609 28.00 22.79 29.74
N PRO A 610 28.94 23.61 29.26
CA PRO A 610 29.75 24.48 30.12
C PRO A 610 28.89 25.39 31.01
N PRO A 611 29.26 25.60 32.30
CA PRO A 611 30.53 25.28 32.93
C PRO A 611 30.62 23.85 33.51
N SER A 612 29.69 22.95 33.19
CA SER A 612 29.73 21.56 33.66
C SER A 612 30.90 20.79 33.05
N MET A 613 31.63 20.03 33.88
CA MET A 613 32.72 19.15 33.44
C MET A 613 32.29 17.66 33.40
N ARG A 614 31.01 17.39 33.12
CA ARG A 614 30.44 16.03 33.22
C ARG A 614 30.50 15.20 31.94
N ALA A 615 30.72 15.81 30.77
CA ALA A 615 30.86 15.04 29.52
C ALA A 615 31.97 13.95 29.58
N PRO A 616 33.17 14.20 30.16
CA PRO A 616 34.20 13.17 30.34
C PRO A 616 33.73 11.96 31.17
N LEU A 617 32.87 12.16 32.16
CA LEU A 617 32.35 11.09 33.02
C LEU A 617 31.54 10.04 32.22
N LEU A 618 30.91 10.46 31.12
CA LEU A 618 30.09 9.59 30.26
C LEU A 618 30.94 8.71 29.34
N VAL A 619 32.18 9.12 29.08
CA VAL A 619 33.16 8.39 28.26
C VAL A 619 34.24 7.70 29.09
N THR A 620 34.20 7.81 30.42
CA THR A 620 35.11 7.06 31.31
C THR A 620 34.93 5.55 31.11
N LYS A 621 36.05 4.82 31.16
CA LYS A 621 36.09 3.36 31.05
C LYS A 621 35.09 2.67 32.00
N GLY A 622 34.39 1.65 31.47
CA GLY A 622 33.44 0.86 32.25
C GLY A 622 32.04 1.48 32.32
N SER A 623 31.74 2.47 31.48
CA SER A 623 30.37 2.94 31.27
C SER A 623 29.52 1.87 30.58
N GLY A 624 30.13 0.94 29.83
CA GLY A 624 29.43 -0.14 29.12
C GLY A 624 28.60 0.32 27.91
N ILE A 625 28.53 1.63 27.65
CA ILE A 625 27.82 2.21 26.52
C ILE A 625 28.63 2.02 25.24
N ALA A 626 27.99 1.43 24.23
CA ALA A 626 28.57 1.24 22.90
C ALA A 626 28.27 2.41 21.96
N ARG A 627 27.09 3.03 22.07
CA ARG A 627 26.65 4.18 21.26
C ARG A 627 26.32 5.36 22.15
N LEU A 628 27.08 6.45 22.03
CA LEU A 628 26.88 7.65 22.84
C LEU A 628 26.68 8.88 21.93
N SER A 629 25.62 9.63 22.18
CA SER A 629 25.34 10.88 21.49
C SER A 629 25.31 12.06 22.48
N LEU A 630 26.10 13.09 22.15
CA LEU A 630 26.25 14.34 22.89
C LEU A 630 26.12 15.53 21.93
N ARG A 631 25.21 15.43 20.95
CA ARG A 631 24.98 16.47 19.95
C ARG A 631 24.45 17.74 20.62
N SER A 632 24.85 18.91 20.13
CA SER A 632 24.32 20.20 20.64
C SER A 632 24.49 20.41 22.15
N CYS A 633 25.54 19.86 22.75
CA CYS A 633 25.88 20.00 24.17
C CYS A 633 26.85 21.16 24.46
N LYS A 634 27.04 22.08 23.49
CA LYS A 634 27.96 23.23 23.57
C LYS A 634 29.37 22.85 24.04
N LEU A 635 29.87 21.68 23.65
CA LEU A 635 31.18 21.18 24.06
C LEU A 635 32.29 22.02 23.40
N HIS A 636 32.88 22.94 24.16
CA HIS A 636 34.07 23.69 23.73
C HIS A 636 35.36 22.85 23.84
N PHE A 637 36.44 23.28 23.19
CA PHE A 637 37.71 22.56 23.14
C PHE A 637 38.24 22.02 24.47
N ALA A 638 38.19 22.79 25.56
CA ALA A 638 38.73 22.36 26.85
C ALA A 638 38.02 21.12 27.42
N LEU A 639 36.71 21.00 27.19
CA LEU A 639 35.91 19.87 27.64
C LEU A 639 36.14 18.66 26.73
N PHE A 640 36.26 18.89 25.43
CA PHE A 640 36.68 17.87 24.46
C PHE A 640 38.06 17.31 24.80
N GLY A 641 39.02 18.15 25.20
CA GLY A 641 40.35 17.72 25.64
C GLY A 641 40.33 16.82 26.88
N ALA A 642 39.42 17.08 27.82
CA ALA A 642 39.20 16.19 28.97
C ALA A 642 38.56 14.86 28.56
N MET A 643 37.60 14.87 27.63
CA MET A 643 37.02 13.65 27.06
C MET A 643 38.06 12.81 26.32
N ASN A 644 38.96 13.43 25.55
CA ASN A 644 40.07 12.75 24.88
C ASN A 644 40.91 11.94 25.87
N ALA A 645 41.22 12.46 27.06
CA ALA A 645 41.97 11.73 28.07
C ALA A 645 41.23 10.47 28.59
N GLU A 646 39.92 10.57 28.80
CA GLU A 646 39.09 9.45 29.24
C GLU A 646 38.92 8.39 28.14
N LEU A 647 38.69 8.82 26.90
CA LEU A 647 38.53 7.98 25.71
C LEU A 647 39.78 7.14 25.40
N MET A 648 40.98 7.62 25.75
CA MET A 648 42.22 6.82 25.66
C MET A 648 42.12 5.48 26.37
N SER A 649 41.35 5.41 27.46
CA SER A 649 41.19 4.22 28.30
C SER A 649 39.88 3.46 28.06
N ASN A 650 38.94 4.07 27.32
CA ASN A 650 37.64 3.51 27.00
C ASN A 650 37.77 2.57 25.80
N GLY A 651 37.28 1.34 25.92
CA GLY A 651 37.18 0.40 24.81
C GLY A 651 35.76 -0.09 24.56
N ASP A 652 34.77 0.55 25.21
CA ASP A 652 33.35 0.19 25.17
C ASP A 652 32.65 0.92 24.02
N ILE A 653 32.98 2.20 23.80
CA ILE A 653 32.32 3.05 22.79
C ILE A 653 32.78 2.68 21.38
N VAL A 654 31.80 2.34 20.54
CA VAL A 654 31.93 2.00 19.11
C VAL A 654 31.39 3.14 18.23
N GLU A 655 30.36 3.84 18.69
CA GLU A 655 29.80 5.00 17.99
C GLU A 655 29.71 6.22 18.91
N LEU A 656 30.24 7.36 18.45
CA LEU A 656 30.29 8.60 19.21
C LEU A 656 29.83 9.76 18.32
N ASN A 657 28.73 10.40 18.72
CA ASN A 657 28.21 11.59 18.05
C ASN A 657 28.47 12.84 18.89
N LEU A 658 29.31 13.73 18.36
CA LEU A 658 29.68 15.02 18.94
C LEU A 658 29.22 16.20 18.08
N SER A 659 28.31 15.98 17.13
CA SER A 659 27.90 17.00 16.16
C SER A 659 27.29 18.25 16.83
N ALA A 660 27.28 19.38 16.13
CA ALA A 660 26.74 20.67 16.59
C ALA A 660 27.34 21.13 17.93
N ASN A 661 28.64 20.91 18.13
CA ASN A 661 29.38 21.39 19.30
C ASN A 661 30.54 22.29 18.87
N PRO A 662 30.73 23.47 19.47
CA PRO A 662 31.79 24.42 19.07
C PRO A 662 33.19 23.96 19.54
N ILE A 663 33.63 22.78 19.11
CA ILE A 663 34.90 22.16 19.52
C ILE A 663 36.08 22.98 18.99
N GLY A 664 35.93 23.59 17.81
CA GLY A 664 36.96 24.45 17.23
C GLY A 664 37.03 25.89 17.79
N ASP A 665 36.12 26.28 18.69
CA ASP A 665 36.14 27.62 19.27
C ASP A 665 37.24 27.76 20.33
N GLY A 666 38.01 28.84 20.26
CA GLY A 666 39.00 29.21 21.28
C GLY A 666 40.21 28.28 21.39
N VAL A 667 40.52 27.50 20.35
CA VAL A 667 41.59 26.50 20.36
C VAL A 667 42.97 27.16 20.28
N ASP A 668 43.86 26.84 21.24
CA ASP A 668 45.30 27.08 21.11
C ASP A 668 45.92 26.00 20.22
N THR A 669 46.76 26.41 19.25
CA THR A 669 47.54 25.55 18.36
C THR A 669 48.26 24.43 19.10
N ARG A 670 48.84 24.70 20.27
CA ARG A 670 49.55 23.66 21.04
C ARG A 670 48.61 22.59 21.57
N ALA A 671 47.44 22.99 22.04
CA ALA A 671 46.47 22.08 22.60
C ALA A 671 45.76 21.27 21.50
N ALA A 672 45.49 21.91 20.34
CA ALA A 672 44.91 21.27 19.15
C ALA A 672 45.64 19.99 18.73
N MET A 673 46.99 20.00 18.77
CA MET A 673 47.83 18.85 18.41
C MET A 673 47.57 17.60 19.26
N THR A 674 46.91 17.74 20.42
CA THR A 674 46.61 16.63 21.34
C THR A 674 45.13 16.23 21.37
N ALA A 675 44.28 16.89 20.56
CA ALA A 675 42.82 16.78 20.65
C ALA A 675 42.26 15.40 20.28
N PHE A 676 42.92 14.70 19.33
CA PHE A 676 42.46 13.43 18.77
C PHE A 676 43.41 12.26 19.08
N VAL A 677 44.21 12.37 20.13
CA VAL A 677 45.19 11.31 20.50
C VAL A 677 44.49 9.98 20.78
N PHE A 678 43.27 10.01 21.30
CA PHE A 678 42.44 8.81 21.50
C PHE A 678 42.16 8.01 20.23
N LEU A 679 42.21 8.62 19.04
CA LEU A 679 42.07 7.93 17.75
C LEU A 679 43.39 7.42 17.19
N GLY A 680 44.48 8.16 17.41
CA GLY A 680 45.75 7.95 16.70
C GLY A 680 46.84 7.24 17.49
N ASP A 681 46.77 7.22 18.82
CA ASP A 681 47.80 6.61 19.67
C ASP A 681 47.65 5.07 19.72
N PRO A 682 48.69 4.29 19.37
CA PRO A 682 48.65 2.82 19.44
C PRO A 682 48.38 2.25 20.84
N ARG A 683 48.55 3.06 21.89
CA ARG A 683 48.26 2.68 23.29
C ARG A 683 46.80 2.95 23.68
N SER A 684 46.05 3.65 22.84
CA SER A 684 44.62 3.90 23.08
C SER A 684 43.84 2.59 23.06
N ALA A 685 42.96 2.41 24.04
CA ALA A 685 42.01 1.31 24.08
C ALA A 685 40.78 1.55 23.20
N CYS A 686 40.65 2.76 22.63
CA CYS A 686 39.51 3.20 21.83
C CYS A 686 39.26 2.28 20.63
N ARG A 687 38.00 1.85 20.48
CA ARG A 687 37.52 0.98 19.39
C ARG A 687 36.48 1.66 18.52
N LEU A 688 36.53 2.98 18.44
CA LEU A 688 35.53 3.76 17.74
C LEU A 688 35.52 3.39 16.25
N GLU A 689 34.33 3.00 15.76
CA GLU A 689 34.05 2.65 14.37
C GLU A 689 33.27 3.76 13.66
N VAL A 690 32.41 4.48 14.39
CA VAL A 690 31.62 5.60 13.86
C VAL A 690 31.89 6.87 14.66
N LEU A 691 32.37 7.91 13.99
CA LEU A 691 32.58 9.23 14.58
C LEU A 691 31.78 10.28 13.81
N CYS A 692 30.83 10.91 14.47
CA CYS A 692 30.09 12.04 13.94
C CYS A 692 30.55 13.33 14.60
N MET A 693 31.04 14.26 13.80
CA MET A 693 31.48 15.59 14.23
C MET A 693 30.99 16.63 13.24
N GLU A 694 29.72 16.57 12.83
CA GLU A 694 29.15 17.54 11.91
C GLU A 694 28.94 18.88 12.61
N ASP A 695 29.15 20.01 11.93
CA ASP A 695 28.97 21.35 12.50
C ASP A 695 29.72 21.57 13.83
N CYS A 696 30.99 21.13 13.86
CA CYS A 696 31.84 21.26 15.05
C CYS A 696 32.82 22.44 15.00
N GLY A 697 32.77 23.22 13.92
CA GLY A 697 33.66 24.35 13.69
C GLY A 697 35.14 23.97 13.68
N LEU A 698 35.51 22.75 13.24
CA LEU A 698 36.91 22.29 13.32
C LEU A 698 37.89 23.25 12.63
N MET A 699 37.43 23.92 11.57
CA MET A 699 38.15 24.94 10.81
C MET A 699 39.45 24.43 10.17
N GLU A 700 39.95 25.22 9.24
CA GLU A 700 41.28 25.03 8.68
C GLU A 700 42.38 25.39 9.70
N GLY A 701 43.38 24.52 9.83
CA GLY A 701 44.56 24.72 10.69
C GLY A 701 44.80 23.56 11.66
N SER A 702 45.32 23.87 12.84
CA SER A 702 45.88 22.88 13.77
C SER A 702 44.92 21.77 14.22
N LEU A 703 43.62 22.03 14.29
CA LEU A 703 42.65 21.01 14.69
C LEU A 703 42.32 20.06 13.53
N GLY A 704 42.12 20.60 12.32
CA GLY A 704 41.99 19.80 11.10
C GLY A 704 43.25 18.97 10.79
N ASP A 705 44.44 19.55 11.01
CA ASP A 705 45.72 18.84 10.90
C ASP A 705 45.86 17.72 11.95
N ALA A 706 45.45 18.00 13.20
CA ALA A 706 45.46 17.00 14.27
C ALA A 706 44.51 15.83 13.99
N LEU A 707 43.31 16.10 13.45
CA LEU A 707 42.39 15.06 13.00
C LEU A 707 43.01 14.24 11.87
N GLY A 708 43.58 14.90 10.86
CA GLY A 708 44.26 14.22 9.75
C GLY A 708 45.42 13.33 10.22
N GLY A 709 46.24 13.85 11.14
CA GLY A 709 47.33 13.08 11.76
C GLY A 709 46.84 11.87 12.55
N ALA A 710 45.75 12.02 13.31
CA ALA A 710 45.16 10.92 14.07
C ALA A 710 44.54 9.85 13.15
N MET A 711 43.86 10.28 12.08
CA MET A 711 43.28 9.36 11.09
C MET A 711 44.36 8.62 10.28
N ALA A 712 45.55 9.19 10.08
CA ALA A 712 46.63 8.51 9.38
C ALA A 712 47.15 7.26 10.12
N SER A 713 47.08 7.25 11.45
CA SER A 713 47.45 6.09 12.28
C SER A 713 46.25 5.26 12.74
N ASN A 714 45.04 5.81 12.74
CA ASN A 714 43.83 5.11 13.11
C ASN A 714 43.56 3.89 12.21
N ARG A 715 43.02 2.82 12.81
CA ARG A 715 42.69 1.56 12.13
C ARG A 715 41.30 1.03 12.48
N THR A 716 40.49 1.84 13.15
CA THR A 716 39.20 1.42 13.73
C THR A 716 38.02 2.16 13.11
N VAL A 717 38.16 3.45 12.82
CA VAL A 717 37.08 4.29 12.30
C VAL A 717 36.74 3.87 10.88
N GLN A 718 35.52 3.38 10.71
CA GLN A 718 34.96 2.94 9.45
C GLN A 718 34.03 3.99 8.83
N GLN A 719 33.41 4.83 9.66
CA GLN A 719 32.50 5.89 9.23
C GLN A 719 32.85 7.20 9.91
N LEU A 720 33.11 8.24 9.10
CA LEU A 720 33.52 9.55 9.57
C LEU A 720 32.65 10.63 8.93
N PHE A 721 31.90 11.34 9.77
CA PHE A 721 31.00 12.42 9.35
C PHE A 721 31.54 13.77 9.80
N LEU A 722 31.91 14.62 8.84
CA LEU A 722 32.57 15.92 9.06
C LEU A 722 31.85 17.05 8.32
N ARG A 723 30.55 16.88 8.03
CA ARG A 723 29.75 17.91 7.36
C ARG A 723 29.83 19.28 8.06
N SER A 724 29.87 20.36 7.30
CA SER A 724 29.77 21.74 7.82
C SER A 724 30.85 22.13 8.85
N ASN A 725 32.09 21.66 8.69
CA ASN A 725 33.20 22.02 9.61
C ASN A 725 34.12 23.13 9.12
N GLY A 726 33.94 23.57 7.87
CA GLY A 726 34.80 24.58 7.28
C GLY A 726 36.27 24.18 7.15
N LEU A 727 36.55 22.88 6.96
CA LEU A 727 37.91 22.34 6.86
C LEU A 727 38.73 22.91 5.69
N ALA A 728 38.07 23.47 4.68
CA ALA A 728 38.69 24.05 3.50
C ALA A 728 38.20 25.48 3.21
N ARG A 729 37.47 26.13 4.13
CA ARG A 729 36.83 27.44 3.86
C ARG A 729 37.81 28.59 3.57
N LYS A 730 39.09 28.53 4.01
CA LYS A 730 40.04 29.64 3.78
C LYS A 730 40.95 29.37 2.57
N THR A 731 41.53 28.17 2.43
CA THR A 731 42.42 27.85 1.31
C THR A 731 41.75 27.12 0.15
N GLY A 732 40.56 26.57 0.35
CA GLY A 732 39.90 25.72 -0.63
C GLY A 732 40.43 24.28 -0.66
N PHE A 733 41.38 23.91 0.21
CA PHE A 733 41.95 22.57 0.31
C PHE A 733 41.71 21.97 1.69
N LEU A 734 41.46 20.66 1.75
CA LEU A 734 41.46 19.94 3.02
C LEU A 734 42.88 19.93 3.63
N PRO A 735 43.01 19.81 4.95
CA PRO A 735 44.31 19.61 5.61
C PRO A 735 45.11 18.50 4.90
N PRO A 736 46.39 18.71 4.55
CA PRO A 736 47.17 17.75 3.77
C PRO A 736 47.23 16.36 4.40
N LEU A 737 47.36 16.30 5.73
CA LEU A 737 47.36 15.04 6.48
C LEU A 737 46.02 14.32 6.40
N LEU A 738 44.90 15.06 6.42
CA LEU A 738 43.57 14.47 6.30
C LEU A 738 43.35 13.91 4.90
N THR A 739 43.76 14.66 3.87
CA THR A 739 43.70 14.22 2.47
C THR A 739 44.49 12.93 2.27
N GLU A 740 45.71 12.86 2.82
CA GLU A 740 46.56 11.68 2.74
C GLU A 740 46.01 10.48 3.53
N ALA A 741 45.52 10.74 4.75
CA ALA A 741 44.91 9.73 5.60
C ALA A 741 43.70 9.06 4.91
N VAL A 742 42.79 9.87 4.36
CA VAL A 742 41.61 9.37 3.64
C VAL A 742 41.98 8.48 2.45
N GLY A 743 43.04 8.84 1.71
CA GLY A 743 43.53 8.07 0.57
C GLY A 743 44.23 6.76 0.94
N THR A 744 44.71 6.62 2.17
CA THR A 744 45.53 5.46 2.61
C THR A 744 44.92 4.65 3.75
N HIS A 745 43.79 5.09 4.31
CA HIS A 745 43.10 4.40 5.40
C HIS A 745 42.67 3.00 4.96
N SER A 746 42.89 2.00 5.81
CA SER A 746 42.66 0.60 5.45
C SER A 746 41.22 0.13 5.65
N VAL A 747 40.42 0.84 6.45
CA VAL A 747 39.06 0.43 6.84
C VAL A 747 38.00 1.52 6.71
N LEU A 748 38.37 2.74 6.24
CA LEU A 748 37.41 3.85 6.17
C LEU A 748 36.49 3.61 4.97
N CYS A 749 35.22 3.33 5.25
CA CYS A 749 34.22 2.92 4.29
C CYS A 749 33.20 4.02 4.02
N VAL A 750 32.89 4.87 4.99
CA VAL A 750 31.98 6.01 4.80
C VAL A 750 32.68 7.30 5.19
N LEU A 751 32.67 8.29 4.29
CA LEU A 751 33.20 9.61 4.55
C LEU A 751 32.23 10.69 4.06
N ASP A 752 31.78 11.54 4.99
CA ASP A 752 31.02 12.74 4.66
C ASP A 752 31.84 14.00 4.91
N LEU A 753 32.12 14.73 3.84
CA LEU A 753 32.85 16.00 3.82
C LEU A 753 31.99 17.13 3.24
N SER A 754 30.67 16.98 3.24
CA SER A 754 29.72 17.97 2.70
C SER A 754 29.86 19.34 3.38
N ASP A 755 29.65 20.44 2.64
CA ASP A 755 29.69 21.82 3.15
C ASP A 755 30.98 22.18 3.92
N ASN A 756 32.15 21.74 3.43
CA ASN A 756 33.44 22.09 4.02
C ASN A 756 34.16 23.24 3.31
N GLY A 757 33.56 23.77 2.24
CA GLY A 757 34.16 24.82 1.41
C GLY A 757 35.32 24.32 0.54
N ILE A 758 35.29 23.03 0.16
CA ILE A 758 36.34 22.45 -0.69
C ILE A 758 36.20 23.06 -2.09
N SER A 759 37.28 23.68 -2.58
CA SER A 759 37.34 24.24 -3.93
C SER A 759 37.42 23.13 -4.99
N HIS A 760 37.19 23.46 -6.25
CA HIS A 760 37.42 22.54 -7.38
C HIS A 760 38.81 21.88 -7.31
N ALA A 761 39.87 22.67 -7.13
CA ALA A 761 41.24 22.16 -7.01
C ALA A 761 41.43 21.27 -5.77
N GLY A 762 40.75 21.58 -4.66
CA GLY A 762 40.70 20.74 -3.47
C GLY A 762 40.03 19.40 -3.71
N CYS A 763 38.91 19.38 -4.44
CA CYS A 763 38.22 18.16 -4.85
C CYS A 763 39.11 17.29 -5.74
N MET A 764 39.76 17.88 -6.75
CA MET A 764 40.69 17.12 -7.62
C MET A 764 41.84 16.50 -6.82
N ARG A 765 42.38 17.22 -5.83
CA ARG A 765 43.41 16.70 -4.94
C ARG A 765 42.89 15.57 -4.03
N LEU A 766 41.65 15.66 -3.55
CA LEU A 766 40.99 14.59 -2.80
C LEU A 766 40.78 13.34 -3.68
N PHE A 767 40.29 13.51 -4.91
CA PHE A 767 40.11 12.40 -5.86
C PHE A 767 41.44 11.72 -6.18
N ALA A 768 42.49 12.48 -6.47
CA ALA A 768 43.84 11.95 -6.68
C ALA A 768 44.34 11.12 -5.48
N ALA A 769 44.01 11.53 -4.26
CA ALA A 769 44.35 10.75 -3.07
C ALA A 769 43.51 9.48 -2.95
N LEU A 770 42.20 9.57 -3.19
CA LEU A 770 41.23 8.47 -3.10
C LEU A 770 41.43 7.37 -4.14
N VAL A 771 42.11 7.63 -5.26
CA VAL A 771 42.54 6.58 -6.22
C VAL A 771 43.32 5.45 -5.53
N ARG A 772 44.00 5.75 -4.41
CA ARG A 772 44.76 4.76 -3.61
C ARG A 772 43.90 4.04 -2.57
N SER A 773 42.69 4.52 -2.31
CA SER A 773 41.81 3.95 -1.30
C SER A 773 41.14 2.70 -1.85
N ASN A 774 41.28 1.60 -1.11
CA ASN A 774 40.60 0.34 -1.42
C ASN A 774 39.45 0.05 -0.45
N SER A 775 39.23 0.90 0.57
CA SER A 775 38.17 0.71 1.57
C SER A 775 36.95 1.60 1.37
N MET A 776 37.07 2.70 0.62
CA MET A 776 36.03 3.71 0.48
C MET A 776 34.77 3.18 -0.20
N CYS A 777 33.66 3.06 0.53
CA CYS A 777 32.39 2.55 0.02
C CYS A 777 31.39 3.65 -0.32
N LYS A 778 31.35 4.73 0.48
CA LYS A 778 30.42 5.85 0.35
C LYS A 778 31.13 7.17 0.57
N LEU A 779 30.98 8.09 -0.38
CA LEU A 779 31.58 9.41 -0.33
C LEU A 779 30.51 10.49 -0.55
N TYR A 780 30.42 11.44 0.38
CA TYR A 780 29.53 12.59 0.29
C TYR A 780 30.36 13.87 0.24
N LEU A 781 30.17 14.67 -0.81
CA LEU A 781 30.84 15.95 -1.01
C LEU A 781 29.83 17.08 -1.29
N ASP A 782 28.58 16.92 -0.85
CA ASP A 782 27.49 17.82 -1.16
C ASP A 782 27.80 19.25 -0.69
N GLY A 783 27.36 20.28 -1.42
CA GLY A 783 27.56 21.68 -1.02
C GLY A 783 29.01 22.18 -1.04
N ASN A 784 29.92 21.52 -1.76
CA ASN A 784 31.28 22.01 -2.03
C ASN A 784 31.41 22.57 -3.46
N HIS A 785 32.46 23.32 -3.77
CA HIS A 785 32.63 24.05 -5.04
C HIS A 785 33.32 23.21 -6.13
N LEU A 786 32.83 21.99 -6.39
CA LEU A 786 33.43 21.08 -7.37
C LEU A 786 33.32 21.61 -8.81
N GLY A 787 32.18 22.20 -9.15
CA GLY A 787 31.83 22.62 -10.51
C GLY A 787 32.31 24.02 -10.91
N ALA A 788 33.05 24.72 -10.05
CA ALA A 788 33.53 26.07 -10.29
C ALA A 788 34.50 26.20 -11.49
N ALA A 789 34.97 25.10 -12.08
CA ALA A 789 35.82 25.11 -13.26
C ALA A 789 35.02 24.87 -14.55
N GLU A 790 35.21 25.75 -15.53
CA GLU A 790 34.54 25.68 -16.83
C GLU A 790 35.21 24.69 -17.79
N GLU A 791 36.52 24.44 -17.64
CA GLU A 791 37.27 23.61 -18.59
C GLU A 791 37.09 22.10 -18.31
N PRO A 792 36.61 21.28 -19.29
CA PRO A 792 36.41 19.85 -19.09
C PRO A 792 37.69 19.07 -18.71
N ALA A 793 38.86 19.56 -19.10
CA ALA A 793 40.15 18.94 -18.79
C ALA A 793 40.51 19.00 -17.30
N SER A 794 39.90 19.92 -16.55
CA SER A 794 40.14 20.11 -15.12
C SER A 794 39.64 18.95 -14.26
N TYR A 795 38.67 18.16 -14.76
CA TYR A 795 38.08 17.00 -14.06
C TYR A 795 38.87 15.70 -14.25
N ALA A 796 40.13 15.75 -14.73
CA ALA A 796 40.92 14.55 -15.02
C ALA A 796 41.04 13.60 -13.82
N GLU A 797 41.27 14.14 -12.62
CA GLU A 797 41.40 13.31 -11.39
C GLU A 797 40.09 12.66 -10.97
N LEU A 798 38.94 13.33 -11.21
CA LEU A 798 37.62 12.73 -10.98
C LEU A 798 37.38 11.54 -11.92
N VAL A 799 37.74 11.67 -13.20
CA VAL A 799 37.64 10.56 -14.16
C VAL A 799 38.51 9.39 -13.70
N VAL A 800 39.79 9.65 -13.39
CA VAL A 800 40.72 8.61 -12.94
C VAL A 800 40.23 7.95 -11.65
N PHE A 801 39.71 8.72 -10.69
CA PHE A 801 39.11 8.17 -9.47
C PHE A 801 37.93 7.25 -9.76
N LEU A 802 36.99 7.67 -10.61
CA LEU A 802 35.85 6.84 -10.98
C LEU A 802 36.27 5.59 -11.75
N GLU A 803 37.21 5.68 -12.69
CA GLU A 803 37.69 4.51 -13.44
C GLU A 803 38.38 3.46 -12.55
N ASN A 804 39.08 3.90 -11.50
CA ASN A 804 39.92 3.01 -10.66
C ASN A 804 39.26 2.62 -9.32
N SER A 805 38.15 3.24 -8.93
CA SER A 805 37.44 2.91 -7.70
C SER A 805 36.83 1.51 -7.76
N VAL A 806 37.34 0.60 -6.94
CA VAL A 806 36.86 -0.80 -6.87
C VAL A 806 35.86 -1.05 -5.74
N SER A 807 35.80 -0.19 -4.73
CA SER A 807 34.95 -0.35 -3.53
C SER A 807 33.83 0.68 -3.43
N LEU A 808 33.92 1.81 -4.15
CA LEU A 808 32.96 2.90 -4.06
C LEU A 808 31.61 2.49 -4.63
N SER A 809 30.61 2.35 -3.77
CA SER A 809 29.24 1.96 -4.09
C SER A 809 28.28 3.16 -4.17
N VAL A 810 28.54 4.22 -3.41
CA VAL A 810 27.72 5.45 -3.36
C VAL A 810 28.60 6.68 -3.49
N LEU A 811 28.22 7.58 -4.39
CA LEU A 811 28.83 8.90 -4.55
C LEU A 811 27.73 9.97 -4.59
N SER A 812 27.82 10.96 -3.69
CA SER A 812 26.92 12.10 -3.64
C SER A 812 27.69 13.41 -3.88
N LEU A 813 27.23 14.17 -4.88
CA LEU A 813 27.76 15.46 -5.33
C LEU A 813 26.63 16.51 -5.46
N CYS A 814 25.66 16.50 -4.55
CA CYS A 814 24.51 17.39 -4.60
C CYS A 814 24.91 18.84 -4.36
N ASN A 815 24.30 19.79 -5.08
CA ASN A 815 24.57 21.22 -4.94
C ASN A 815 26.07 21.55 -4.98
N THR A 816 26.80 21.02 -5.96
CA THR A 816 28.25 21.21 -6.08
C THR A 816 28.66 22.13 -7.23
N GLU A 817 27.73 22.95 -7.72
CA GLU A 817 27.91 23.89 -8.82
C GLU A 817 28.26 23.22 -10.15
N MET A 818 27.95 21.93 -10.32
CA MET A 818 28.28 21.20 -11.54
C MET A 818 27.41 21.64 -12.72
N HIS A 819 28.05 21.76 -13.89
CA HIS A 819 27.41 21.97 -15.18
C HIS A 819 27.56 20.71 -16.07
N ASP A 820 27.01 20.77 -17.28
CA ASP A 820 27.04 19.68 -18.26
C ASP A 820 28.44 19.11 -18.51
N ALA A 821 29.47 19.95 -18.60
CA ALA A 821 30.86 19.51 -18.80
C ALA A 821 31.36 18.59 -17.69
N ALA A 822 31.02 18.89 -16.42
CA ALA A 822 31.39 18.06 -15.28
C ALA A 822 30.61 16.73 -15.31
N LEU A 823 29.32 16.79 -15.65
CA LEU A 823 28.47 15.60 -15.77
C LEU A 823 28.95 14.66 -16.89
N GLU A 824 29.34 15.20 -18.05
CA GLU A 824 29.94 14.42 -19.13
C GLU A 824 31.21 13.70 -18.66
N LYS A 825 32.06 14.35 -17.86
CA LYS A 825 33.27 13.73 -17.29
C LYS A 825 32.97 12.66 -16.26
N VAL A 826 31.92 12.83 -15.46
CA VAL A 826 31.41 11.73 -14.61
C VAL A 826 30.97 10.55 -15.50
N GLY A 827 30.22 10.81 -16.57
CA GLY A 827 29.79 9.80 -17.53
C GLY A 827 30.96 9.04 -18.18
N GLU A 828 32.04 9.75 -18.52
CA GLU A 828 33.29 9.16 -19.03
C GLU A 828 33.89 8.19 -18.02
N GLY A 829 34.08 8.61 -16.76
CA GLY A 829 34.62 7.74 -15.71
C GLY A 829 33.71 6.55 -15.39
N LEU A 830 32.40 6.78 -15.33
CA LEU A 830 31.42 5.73 -15.07
C LEU A 830 31.29 4.74 -16.22
N SER A 831 31.58 5.12 -17.46
CA SER A 831 31.55 4.19 -18.60
C SER A 831 32.48 2.98 -18.39
N ARG A 832 33.54 3.13 -17.59
CA ARG A 832 34.51 2.07 -17.25
C ARG A 832 34.46 1.62 -15.80
N ASN A 833 33.75 2.34 -14.93
CA ASN A 833 33.60 1.98 -13.53
C ASN A 833 32.84 0.65 -13.38
N THR A 834 33.27 -0.17 -12.43
CA THR A 834 32.69 -1.50 -12.16
C THR A 834 32.22 -1.70 -10.71
N ALA A 835 32.08 -0.62 -9.94
CA ALA A 835 31.78 -0.69 -8.50
C ALA A 835 30.61 0.21 -8.05
N LEU A 836 30.40 1.35 -8.70
CA LEU A 836 29.41 2.34 -8.29
C LEU A 836 28.01 1.85 -8.61
N HIS A 837 27.15 1.86 -7.60
CA HIS A 837 25.75 1.45 -7.67
C HIS A 837 24.80 2.63 -7.57
N THR A 838 25.15 3.65 -6.78
CA THR A 838 24.31 4.85 -6.58
C THR A 838 25.11 6.12 -6.84
N PHE A 839 24.59 6.96 -7.73
CA PHE A 839 25.12 8.30 -8.00
C PHE A 839 24.02 9.35 -7.79
N VAL A 840 24.28 10.32 -6.92
CA VAL A 840 23.35 11.40 -6.57
C VAL A 840 24.05 12.73 -6.84
N ALA A 841 23.45 13.58 -7.66
CA ALA A 841 23.98 14.89 -8.02
C ALA A 841 22.85 15.92 -8.20
N SER A 842 21.83 15.84 -7.36
CA SER A 842 20.70 16.77 -7.40
C SER A 842 21.10 18.21 -7.01
N GLY A 843 20.33 19.18 -7.50
CA GLY A 843 20.57 20.61 -7.25
C GLY A 843 21.78 21.19 -7.99
N ASN A 844 22.20 20.56 -9.09
CA ASN A 844 23.22 21.08 -9.99
C ASN A 844 22.60 21.68 -11.26
N ALA A 845 23.39 22.42 -12.04
CA ALA A 845 22.93 23.15 -13.21
C ALA A 845 23.07 22.33 -14.51
N PHE A 846 22.40 21.17 -14.54
CA PHE A 846 22.38 20.28 -15.71
C PHE A 846 21.27 20.65 -16.68
N THR A 847 21.58 20.63 -17.98
CA THR A 847 20.60 20.76 -19.06
C THR A 847 20.14 19.40 -19.57
N ALA A 848 19.01 19.36 -20.28
CA ALA A 848 18.55 18.16 -20.99
C ALA A 848 19.61 17.60 -21.95
N SER A 849 20.38 18.48 -22.62
CA SER A 849 21.48 18.08 -23.50
C SER A 849 22.64 17.42 -22.75
N GLY A 850 23.03 17.96 -21.60
CA GLY A 850 24.09 17.39 -20.76
C GLY A 850 23.71 16.02 -20.22
N ILE A 851 22.47 15.87 -19.73
CA ILE A 851 21.95 14.58 -19.27
C ILE A 851 21.88 13.57 -20.44
N ALA A 852 21.49 14.02 -21.63
CA ALA A 852 21.49 13.17 -22.82
C ALA A 852 22.89 12.74 -23.26
N ALA A 853 23.91 13.57 -23.06
CA ALA A 853 25.31 13.23 -23.31
C ALA A 853 25.82 12.22 -22.27
N PHE A 854 25.53 12.45 -20.99
CA PHE A 854 25.82 11.51 -19.91
C PHE A 854 25.20 10.12 -20.16
N ALA A 855 23.91 10.06 -20.49
CA ALA A 855 23.19 8.82 -20.78
C ALA A 855 23.85 7.99 -21.90
N ARG A 856 24.39 8.66 -22.93
CA ARG A 856 25.13 8.01 -24.02
C ARG A 856 26.45 7.40 -23.54
N LEU A 857 27.15 8.05 -22.61
CA LEU A 857 28.43 7.57 -22.08
C LEU A 857 28.24 6.35 -21.17
N ILE A 858 27.21 6.35 -20.33
CA ILE A 858 26.95 5.25 -19.39
C ILE A 858 26.13 4.11 -19.99
N GLN A 859 25.83 4.13 -21.29
CA GLN A 859 24.98 3.13 -21.96
C GLN A 859 25.49 1.68 -21.77
N GLN A 860 26.82 1.52 -21.65
CA GLN A 860 27.46 0.22 -21.44
C GLN A 860 27.76 -0.07 -19.95
N ASN A 861 27.55 0.88 -19.05
CA ASN A 861 27.73 0.64 -17.62
C ASN A 861 26.66 -0.35 -17.13
N VAL A 862 27.10 -1.31 -16.32
CA VAL A 862 26.24 -2.40 -15.84
C VAL A 862 26.00 -2.40 -14.34
N THR A 863 26.70 -1.54 -13.60
CA THR A 863 26.75 -1.54 -12.14
C THR A 863 25.88 -0.45 -11.53
N LEU A 864 25.75 0.69 -12.21
CA LEU A 864 24.92 1.80 -11.76
C LEU A 864 23.44 1.37 -11.75
N LYS A 865 22.80 1.54 -10.60
CA LYS A 865 21.41 1.14 -10.31
C LYS A 865 20.53 2.33 -9.97
N ASN A 866 21.00 3.21 -9.10
CA ASN A 866 20.23 4.34 -8.62
C ASN A 866 20.88 5.63 -9.08
N LEU A 867 20.10 6.48 -9.73
CA LEU A 867 20.56 7.74 -10.29
C LEU A 867 19.60 8.87 -9.92
N ASP A 868 20.12 9.93 -9.32
CA ASP A 868 19.39 11.17 -9.08
C ASP A 868 20.19 12.34 -9.67
N LEU A 869 19.65 12.94 -10.73
CA LEU A 869 20.19 14.13 -11.39
C LEU A 869 19.20 15.29 -11.33
N SER A 870 18.40 15.36 -10.26
CA SER A 870 17.31 16.34 -10.15
C SER A 870 17.81 17.77 -10.32
N THR A 871 17.21 18.52 -11.25
CA THR A 871 17.65 19.88 -11.63
C THR A 871 16.47 20.82 -11.83
N GLU A 872 16.59 22.05 -11.35
CA GLU A 872 15.59 23.09 -11.55
C GLU A 872 15.37 23.40 -13.04
N ALA A 873 16.37 23.16 -13.90
CA ALA A 873 16.29 23.46 -15.33
C ALA A 873 15.23 22.63 -16.08
N LEU A 874 14.82 21.48 -15.56
CA LEU A 874 13.80 20.61 -16.16
C LEU A 874 12.39 20.83 -15.57
N TYR A 875 12.29 21.59 -14.47
CA TYR A 875 11.05 21.71 -13.69
C TYR A 875 9.89 22.36 -14.45
N HIS A 876 10.19 23.19 -15.46
CA HIS A 876 9.19 23.98 -16.18
C HIS A 876 8.79 23.45 -17.56
N ASP A 877 9.45 22.40 -18.08
CA ASP A 877 9.18 21.85 -19.42
C ASP A 877 8.89 20.35 -19.35
N GLU A 878 7.60 20.01 -19.24
CA GLU A 878 7.11 18.64 -19.09
C GLU A 878 7.50 17.75 -20.30
N ALA A 879 7.54 18.31 -21.51
CA ALA A 879 7.92 17.57 -22.70
C ALA A 879 9.40 17.21 -22.69
N VAL A 880 10.26 18.19 -22.39
CA VAL A 880 11.70 17.98 -22.26
C VAL A 880 12.02 17.05 -21.09
N TYR A 881 11.32 17.19 -19.97
CA TYR A 881 11.41 16.27 -18.83
C TYR A 881 11.10 14.84 -19.25
N ALA A 882 9.94 14.61 -19.88
CA ALA A 882 9.50 13.28 -20.29
C ALA A 882 10.47 12.62 -21.28
N ASP A 883 10.98 13.37 -22.27
CA ASP A 883 11.92 12.87 -23.25
C ASP A 883 13.31 12.57 -22.63
N THR A 884 13.79 13.43 -21.74
CA THR A 884 15.05 13.22 -21.00
C THR A 884 14.95 12.02 -20.06
N HIS A 885 13.85 11.91 -19.32
CA HIS A 885 13.58 10.79 -18.43
C HIS A 885 13.48 9.47 -19.22
N ARG A 886 12.80 9.48 -20.38
CA ARG A 886 12.73 8.30 -21.26
C ARG A 886 14.10 7.88 -21.76
N LEU A 887 14.93 8.83 -22.18
CA LEU A 887 16.29 8.54 -22.65
C LEU A 887 17.14 7.91 -21.54
N LEU A 888 17.10 8.49 -20.34
CA LEU A 888 17.91 8.03 -19.21
C LEU A 888 17.41 6.69 -18.65
N SER A 889 16.10 6.53 -18.51
CA SER A 889 15.49 5.24 -18.13
C SER A 889 15.71 4.14 -19.17
N GLY A 890 15.96 4.52 -20.43
CA GLY A 890 16.33 3.60 -21.51
C GLY A 890 17.75 3.04 -21.39
N VAL A 891 18.59 3.56 -20.49
CA VAL A 891 19.91 3.00 -20.17
C VAL A 891 19.68 1.71 -19.38
N GLY A 892 19.87 0.56 -20.04
CA GLY A 892 19.15 -0.68 -19.77
C GLY A 892 19.35 -1.43 -18.44
N ARG A 893 19.85 -0.82 -17.36
CA ARG A 893 20.08 -1.49 -16.07
C ARG A 893 19.86 -0.64 -14.81
N LEU A 894 19.27 0.55 -14.93
CA LEU A 894 18.90 1.39 -13.79
C LEU A 894 17.62 0.87 -13.13
N ASP A 895 17.63 0.77 -11.80
CA ASP A 895 16.50 0.35 -10.96
C ASP A 895 15.68 1.58 -10.52
N SER A 896 16.33 2.74 -10.34
CA SER A 896 15.69 4.00 -9.94
C SER A 896 16.33 5.21 -10.63
N VAL A 897 15.50 6.11 -11.16
CA VAL A 897 15.92 7.36 -11.83
C VAL A 897 15.09 8.53 -11.29
N GLN A 898 15.76 9.62 -10.90
CA GLN A 898 15.16 10.91 -10.52
C GLN A 898 15.80 12.05 -11.34
N LEU A 899 14.98 13.00 -11.79
CA LEU A 899 15.32 14.13 -12.67
C LEU A 899 14.59 15.41 -12.25
#